data_AF-A0A7V4WUS2-F1
#
_entry.id   AF-A0A7V4WUS2-F1
#
_cell.length_a   1.000
_cell.length_b   1.000
_cell.length_c   1.000
_cell.angle_alpha   90.00
_cell.angle_beta   90.00
_cell.angle_gamma   90.00
#
_symmetry.space_group_name_H-M   'P 1'
#
loop_
_entity.id
_entity.type
_entity.pdbx_description
1 polymer ?
#
loop_
_entity_poly.entity_id
_entity_poly.type
_entity_poly.pdbx_seq_one_letter_code
_entity_poly.pdbx_strand_id
1 'polypeptide(L)'
;MEAKKVNPQKDRLSTHILIGLGAGVLVGLFLGEKAEFFTTIGDAFIGLLQMTVMPYIIVSLIASLGKISLSEWKKLILNGVTILLFLLAIGIITITVLPLILPHWESASFFRPDIIAQNKSFDFVRLYIPSNPFSSMANNVIPAVVLFCIFIGMALAKINGKEKLIPLLDILSETLNKVNKMIIRLTPYGVFAIAAGSAGTLSLEELGRLQAYILLYSMAFLLLTFWVLPSLISALTPIKFKDFFNISKSTLITIFATGKIIVVLPQLIDNIKEILSRENLSKEENENAVDIMMPLAYPFPNLGSFVILVFIPFVAWFIGDAITGEKLPVFLGASLISSFVSPTVVLPFLLDLMHLPSEMFNLFVVSSVYTDRIRVVLGAVHLMTLTILAIGFSAGFAKFSFKRVGKKIIITILIWTSVSFALNRYLSFVLQGSYKEYDRFVGMTLNRHKIRMEIKKMPEIQPQKPAPGASNYDLIKQRGTIRVGYLRDQLPFAFVNNKNQLVGFDIDMAYDLAEELGVKLIIIKVKKNEMYRALQEGYCDIIMSGVPITLTHLDEINYTNSYISQTMAFIVPDYRKKEFLSLEDVQKKDTLHLVIPQWSYYAGKLRKLLPQAKISVISSPRLYLNGKIQGADALIYSAEAGSAWTLIYPKYSVVVPKPTVIKIPLAYPIARDDIRWRDFLNTWIEIKKGNGTIDEYFKYWIFGKGAESKGERWSVIKDVLHWTE
;
A
#
# COMPACT_ATOMS: atom_id res chain seq x y z
N MET A 1 -4.85 40.83 39.90
CA MET A 1 -5.10 40.14 38.60
C MET A 1 -3.90 40.43 37.72
N GLU A 2 -2.78 39.75 37.94
CA GLU A 2 -1.58 39.88 37.11
C GLU A 2 -1.62 38.78 36.04
N ALA A 3 -1.75 39.18 34.77
CA ALA A 3 -1.54 38.30 33.64
C ALA A 3 -0.05 37.89 33.63
N LYS A 4 0.26 36.68 34.10
CA LYS A 4 1.60 36.09 33.97
C LYS A 4 1.99 36.11 32.49
N LYS A 5 2.99 36.93 32.16
CA LYS A 5 3.55 37.10 30.81
C LYS A 5 3.95 35.74 30.24
N VAL A 6 3.48 35.46 29.02
CA VAL A 6 3.91 34.33 28.19
C VAL A 6 5.43 34.41 28.01
N ASN A 7 6.15 33.29 28.23
CA ASN A 7 7.60 33.25 28.23
C ASN A 7 8.16 33.52 26.81
N PRO A 8 8.80 34.68 26.54
CA PRO A 8 9.16 35.12 25.18
C PRO A 8 10.21 34.24 24.47
N GLN A 9 10.94 33.39 25.19
CA GLN A 9 11.94 32.48 24.59
C GLN A 9 11.31 31.28 23.84
N LYS A 10 10.18 30.72 24.30
CA LYS A 10 9.52 29.56 23.66
C LYS A 10 8.85 29.93 22.32
N ASP A 11 8.26 31.13 22.23
CA ASP A 11 7.65 31.63 20.99
C ASP A 11 8.69 31.91 19.90
N ARG A 12 9.88 32.36 20.30
CA ARG A 12 10.99 32.62 19.37
C ARG A 12 11.45 31.33 18.70
N LEU A 13 11.68 30.24 19.45
CA LEU A 13 12.11 28.95 18.87
C LEU A 13 11.08 28.38 17.88
N SER A 14 9.79 28.40 18.24
CA SER A 14 8.70 27.90 17.39
C SER A 14 8.67 28.60 16.03
N THR A 15 8.89 29.92 16.04
CA THR A 15 8.94 30.74 14.83
C THR A 15 10.14 30.37 13.95
N HIS A 16 11.32 30.13 14.54
CA HIS A 16 12.51 29.71 13.77
C HIS A 16 12.32 28.32 13.14
N ILE A 17 11.64 27.40 13.83
CA ILE A 17 11.34 26.08 13.27
C ILE A 17 10.38 26.20 12.07
N LEU A 18 9.35 27.04 12.17
CA LEU A 18 8.42 27.28 11.05
C LEU A 18 9.12 27.96 9.86
N ILE A 19 10.03 28.90 10.12
CA ILE A 19 10.86 29.52 9.08
C ILE A 19 11.76 28.46 8.43
N GLY A 20 12.43 27.61 9.22
CA GLY A 20 13.27 26.52 8.73
C GLY A 20 12.48 25.53 7.86
N LEU A 21 11.29 25.13 8.30
CA LEU A 21 10.38 24.27 7.53
C LEU A 21 10.01 24.92 6.19
N GLY A 22 9.53 26.16 6.20
CA GLY A 22 9.12 26.87 5.00
C GLY A 22 10.27 27.07 4.01
N ALA A 23 11.42 27.53 4.50
CA ALA A 23 12.63 27.68 3.69
C ALA A 23 13.11 26.34 3.13
N GLY A 24 13.05 25.26 3.92
CA GLY A 24 13.43 23.92 3.48
C GLY A 24 12.55 23.43 2.33
N VAL A 25 11.22 23.55 2.46
CA VAL A 25 10.29 23.18 1.37
C VAL A 25 10.58 23.97 0.09
N LEU A 26 10.77 25.29 0.20
CA LEU A 26 11.09 26.14 -0.96
C LEU A 26 12.40 25.71 -1.64
N VAL A 27 13.45 25.46 -0.85
CA VAL A 27 14.75 25.01 -1.37
C VAL A 27 14.66 23.62 -1.99
N GLY A 28 13.91 22.70 -1.39
CA GLY A 28 13.69 21.36 -1.92
C GLY A 28 12.97 21.38 -3.27
N LEU A 29 11.87 22.13 -3.37
CA LEU A 29 11.15 22.31 -4.64
C LEU A 29 11.99 23.03 -5.71
N PHE A 30 12.88 23.93 -5.28
CA PHE A 30 13.76 24.64 -6.19
C PHE A 30 14.88 23.75 -6.76
N LEU A 31 15.52 22.95 -5.90
CA LEU A 31 16.69 22.13 -6.26
C LEU A 31 16.35 20.74 -6.82
N GLY A 32 15.13 20.23 -6.57
CA GLY A 32 14.72 18.90 -7.01
C GLY A 32 15.65 17.80 -6.49
N GLU A 33 16.16 16.96 -7.39
CA GLU A 33 17.07 15.84 -7.05
C GLU A 33 18.34 16.27 -6.30
N LYS A 34 18.87 17.47 -6.57
CA LYS A 34 20.05 17.98 -5.86
C LYS A 34 19.79 18.22 -4.37
N ALA A 35 18.52 18.24 -3.94
CA ALA A 35 18.16 18.31 -2.53
C ALA A 35 18.45 17.01 -1.75
N GLU A 36 18.83 15.92 -2.42
CA GLU A 36 19.19 14.65 -1.77
C GLU A 36 20.29 14.81 -0.71
N PHE A 37 21.26 15.71 -0.91
CA PHE A 37 22.29 15.99 0.10
C PHE A 37 21.72 16.43 1.46
N PHE A 38 20.58 17.13 1.48
CA PHE A 38 19.92 17.52 2.72
C PHE A 38 19.31 16.34 3.49
N THR A 39 19.04 15.22 2.83
CA THR A 39 18.56 14.00 3.51
C THR A 39 19.60 13.48 4.49
N THR A 40 20.88 13.42 4.10
CA THR A 40 21.99 12.99 4.97
C THR A 40 22.15 13.90 6.19
N ILE A 41 22.02 15.22 6.01
CA ILE A 41 22.04 16.18 7.14
C ILE A 41 20.83 15.96 8.05
N GLY A 42 19.66 15.73 7.46
CA GLY A 42 18.44 15.42 8.20
C GLY A 42 18.58 14.15 9.04
N ASP A 43 19.15 13.08 8.47
CA ASP A 43 19.39 11.81 9.15
C ASP A 43 20.40 11.94 10.30
N ALA A 44 21.47 12.72 10.10
CA ALA A 44 22.43 13.02 11.15
C ALA A 44 21.75 13.75 12.32
N PHE A 45 20.89 14.73 12.04
CA PHE A 45 20.12 15.41 13.08
C PHE A 45 19.15 14.48 13.82
N ILE A 46 18.46 13.57 13.10
CA ILE A 46 17.60 12.55 13.71
C ILE A 46 18.43 11.63 14.62
N GLY A 47 19.62 11.22 14.18
CA GLY A 47 20.55 10.39 14.95
C GLY A 47 20.97 11.05 16.27
N LEU A 48 21.33 12.34 16.24
CA LEU A 48 21.66 13.12 17.45
C LEU A 48 20.52 13.10 18.46
N LEU A 49 19.28 13.30 18.00
CA LEU A 49 18.10 13.28 18.86
C LEU A 49 17.83 11.87 19.42
N GLN A 50 17.97 10.81 18.61
CA GLN A 50 17.74 9.43 19.07
C GLN A 50 18.77 8.97 20.10
N MET A 51 20.02 9.45 20.02
CA MET A 51 21.11 9.10 20.92
C MET A 51 20.75 9.32 22.40
N THR A 52 20.10 10.44 22.75
CA THR A 52 19.77 10.77 24.14
C THR A 52 18.52 10.05 24.65
N VAL A 53 17.68 9.57 23.74
CA VAL A 53 16.29 9.24 24.07
C VAL A 53 16.14 7.83 24.64
N MET A 54 16.75 6.82 24.00
CA MET A 54 16.66 5.44 24.49
C MET A 54 17.28 5.31 25.91
N PRO A 55 18.50 5.87 26.17
CA PRO A 55 19.03 5.91 27.52
C PRO A 55 18.13 6.64 28.50
N TYR A 56 17.54 7.77 28.09
CA TYR A 56 16.63 8.54 28.93
C TYR A 56 15.41 7.71 29.35
N ILE A 57 14.73 7.05 28.41
CA ILE A 57 13.56 6.22 28.69
C ILE A 57 13.88 5.12 29.69
N ILE A 58 15.01 4.42 29.51
CA ILE A 58 15.42 3.32 30.38
C ILE A 58 15.65 3.83 31.80
N VAL A 59 16.48 4.86 31.93
CA VAL A 59 16.85 5.43 33.22
C VAL A 59 15.63 6.04 33.91
N SER A 60 14.82 6.81 33.18
CA SER A 60 13.63 7.47 33.72
C SER A 60 12.56 6.46 34.15
N LEU A 61 12.29 5.41 33.35
CA LEU A 61 11.30 4.39 33.70
C LEU A 61 11.74 3.57 34.91
N ILE A 62 12.98 3.10 34.94
CA ILE A 62 13.49 2.29 36.06
C ILE A 62 13.48 3.12 37.34
N ALA A 63 13.95 4.38 37.29
CA ALA A 63 13.92 5.29 38.43
C ALA A 63 12.49 5.57 38.91
N SER A 64 11.60 5.94 37.98
CA SER A 64 10.22 6.33 38.29
C SER A 64 9.43 5.16 38.86
N LEU A 65 9.56 3.96 38.30
CA LEU A 65 8.89 2.75 38.79
C LEU A 65 9.48 2.25 40.12
N GLY A 66 10.77 2.45 40.36
CA GLY A 66 11.44 2.06 41.61
C GLY A 66 11.03 2.89 42.83
N LYS A 67 10.54 4.12 42.63
CA LYS A 67 10.14 5.06 43.70
C LYS A 67 8.80 4.76 44.37
N ILE A 68 7.92 3.96 43.75
CA ILE A 68 6.48 3.98 44.06
C ILE A 68 6.05 2.92 45.10
N SER A 69 5.03 3.25 45.90
CA SER A 69 4.31 2.33 46.79
C SER A 69 3.26 1.50 46.01
N LEU A 70 3.13 0.20 46.30
CA LEU A 70 2.30 -0.75 45.52
C LEU A 70 0.79 -0.38 45.42
N SER A 71 0.26 0.45 46.32
CA SER A 71 -1.17 0.80 46.40
C SER A 71 -1.57 1.96 45.47
N GLU A 72 -0.73 2.99 45.31
CA GLU A 72 -1.01 4.17 44.47
C GLU A 72 -0.89 3.86 42.97
N TRP A 73 -0.01 2.92 42.64
CA TRP A 73 0.28 2.48 41.26
C TRP A 73 -0.91 1.79 40.58
N LYS A 74 -1.67 0.99 41.33
CA LYS A 74 -2.78 0.19 40.78
C LYS A 74 -3.89 1.07 40.20
N LYS A 75 -4.21 2.18 40.88
CA LYS A 75 -5.27 3.10 40.44
C LYS A 75 -4.86 3.87 39.19
N LEU A 76 -3.62 4.37 39.16
CA LEU A 76 -3.09 5.12 38.01
C LEU A 76 -3.05 4.25 36.75
N ILE A 77 -2.56 3.02 36.85
CA ILE A 77 -2.48 2.11 35.70
C ILE A 77 -3.84 1.62 35.25
N LEU A 78 -4.74 1.26 36.17
CA LEU A 78 -6.08 0.83 35.79
C LEU A 78 -6.79 1.93 35.01
N ASN A 79 -6.74 3.17 35.51
CA ASN A 79 -7.27 4.34 34.80
C ASN A 79 -6.55 4.56 33.46
N GLY A 80 -5.22 4.42 33.43
CA GLY A 80 -4.43 4.50 32.20
C GLY A 80 -4.88 3.50 31.13
N VAL A 81 -5.01 2.22 31.48
CA VAL A 81 -5.47 1.16 30.56
C VAL A 81 -6.90 1.42 30.11
N THR A 82 -7.81 1.82 31.02
CA THR A 82 -9.20 2.14 30.65
C THR A 82 -9.27 3.30 29.66
N ILE A 83 -8.50 4.38 29.88
CA ILE A 83 -8.44 5.52 28.95
C ILE A 83 -7.78 5.12 27.64
N LEU A 84 -6.72 4.32 27.66
CA LEU A 84 -6.09 3.79 26.44
C LEU A 84 -7.10 3.03 25.59
N LEU A 85 -7.82 2.07 26.17
CA LEU A 85 -8.85 1.30 25.46
C LEU A 85 -9.96 2.20 24.91
N PHE A 86 -10.38 3.21 25.67
CA PHE A 86 -11.35 4.21 25.20
C PHE A 86 -10.84 5.01 24.00
N LEU A 87 -9.58 5.47 24.04
CA LEU A 87 -8.97 6.19 22.92
C LEU A 87 -8.76 5.29 21.70
N LEU A 88 -8.41 4.01 21.88
CA LEU A 88 -8.31 3.05 20.78
C LEU A 88 -9.68 2.76 20.17
N ALA A 89 -10.75 2.73 20.96
CA ALA A 89 -12.12 2.61 20.44
C ALA A 89 -12.51 3.79 19.53
N ILE A 90 -12.09 5.03 19.87
CA ILE A 90 -12.22 6.18 18.96
C ILE A 90 -11.47 5.92 17.65
N GLY A 91 -10.29 5.31 17.72
CA GLY A 91 -9.52 4.88 16.57
C GLY A 91 -10.27 3.88 15.70
N ILE A 92 -10.85 2.84 16.30
CA ILE A 92 -11.64 1.80 15.61
C ILE A 92 -12.82 2.43 14.87
N ILE A 93 -13.56 3.31 15.54
CA ILE A 93 -14.67 4.05 14.91
C ILE A 93 -14.14 4.87 13.74
N THR A 94 -13.02 5.58 13.93
CA THR A 94 -12.42 6.42 12.89
C THR A 94 -12.06 5.62 11.64
N ILE A 95 -11.30 4.53 11.77
CA ILE A 95 -10.88 3.72 10.60
C ILE A 95 -12.04 2.98 9.93
N THR A 96 -13.16 2.79 10.64
CA THR A 96 -14.39 2.21 10.09
C THR A 96 -15.21 3.25 9.32
N VAL A 97 -15.26 4.49 9.80
CA VAL A 97 -16.05 5.58 9.19
C VAL A 97 -15.34 6.20 7.99
N LEU A 98 -14.01 6.38 8.04
CA LEU A 98 -13.27 7.06 6.97
C LEU A 98 -13.48 6.45 5.57
N PRO A 99 -13.45 5.12 5.37
CA PRO A 99 -13.67 4.53 4.05
C PRO A 99 -15.05 4.82 3.47
N LEU A 100 -16.06 5.08 4.30
CA LEU A 100 -17.42 5.42 3.86
C LEU A 100 -17.51 6.80 3.20
N ILE A 101 -16.48 7.63 3.38
CA ILE A 101 -16.37 8.97 2.78
C ILE A 101 -15.89 8.86 1.32
N LEU A 102 -15.22 7.76 0.96
CA LEU A 102 -14.72 7.56 -0.39
C LEU A 102 -15.91 7.35 -1.36
N PRO A 103 -15.90 8.01 -2.53
CA PRO A 103 -17.00 7.89 -3.50
C PRO A 103 -16.99 6.51 -4.17
N HIS A 104 -18.08 6.14 -4.87
CA HIS A 104 -18.06 4.91 -5.68
C HIS A 104 -16.99 5.03 -6.77
N TRP A 105 -16.17 3.99 -6.91
CA TRP A 105 -15.01 3.95 -7.79
C TRP A 105 -15.05 2.69 -8.65
N GLU A 106 -15.06 2.85 -9.98
CA GLU A 106 -14.92 1.74 -10.92
C GLU A 106 -13.43 1.45 -11.10
N SER A 107 -12.94 0.34 -10.54
CA SER A 107 -11.55 -0.08 -10.71
C SER A 107 -11.47 -1.34 -11.56
N ALA A 108 -11.09 -1.19 -12.82
CA ALA A 108 -10.39 -2.26 -13.51
C ALA A 108 -8.91 -1.90 -13.61
N SER A 109 -8.05 -2.82 -13.19
CA SER A 109 -6.60 -2.70 -13.21
C SER A 109 -5.97 -3.83 -14.02
N PHE A 110 -4.77 -3.60 -14.54
CA PHE A 110 -3.91 -4.65 -15.09
C PHE A 110 -3.74 -5.82 -14.12
N PHE A 111 -3.39 -6.99 -14.66
CA PHE A 111 -3.16 -8.20 -13.87
C PHE A 111 -2.04 -7.98 -12.85
N ARG A 112 -2.18 -8.53 -11.65
CA ARG A 112 -1.17 -8.43 -10.57
C ARG A 112 -0.82 -9.80 -10.01
N PRO A 113 0.48 -10.11 -9.77
CA PRO A 113 0.91 -11.40 -9.23
C PRO A 113 0.25 -11.78 -7.88
N ASP A 114 -0.06 -10.78 -7.06
CA ASP A 114 -0.63 -10.94 -5.73
C ASP A 114 -2.05 -11.54 -5.73
N ILE A 115 -2.77 -11.49 -6.86
CA ILE A 115 -4.04 -12.20 -7.05
C ILE A 115 -3.86 -13.71 -6.77
N ILE A 116 -2.64 -14.23 -6.97
CA ILE A 116 -2.29 -15.65 -6.87
C ILE A 116 -1.49 -15.97 -5.59
N ALA A 117 -1.00 -14.96 -4.85
CA ALA A 117 -0.16 -15.18 -3.67
C ALA A 117 -0.92 -15.90 -2.53
N GLN A 118 -0.20 -16.82 -1.85
CA GLN A 118 -0.65 -17.51 -0.64
C GLN A 118 -0.11 -16.79 0.61
N ASN A 119 -0.95 -16.68 1.64
CA ASN A 119 -0.66 -15.94 2.86
C ASN A 119 0.57 -16.50 3.59
N LYS A 120 1.50 -15.64 4.00
CA LYS A 120 2.53 -16.00 4.98
C LYS A 120 1.99 -15.77 6.40
N SER A 121 2.24 -16.72 7.30
CA SER A 121 1.91 -16.55 8.72
C SER A 121 2.88 -15.55 9.38
N PHE A 122 2.34 -14.66 10.22
CA PHE A 122 3.10 -13.63 10.92
C PHE A 122 3.27 -14.03 12.39
N ASP A 123 4.51 -14.03 12.90
CA ASP A 123 4.81 -14.37 14.30
C ASP A 123 4.83 -13.11 15.17
N PHE A 124 3.68 -12.83 15.80
CA PHE A 124 3.54 -11.70 16.70
C PHE A 124 4.37 -11.84 17.99
N VAL A 125 4.71 -13.05 18.44
CA VAL A 125 5.31 -13.27 19.76
C VAL A 125 6.71 -12.67 19.85
N ARG A 126 7.50 -12.81 18.79
CA ARG A 126 8.89 -12.30 18.71
C ARG A 126 9.02 -10.77 18.76
N LEU A 127 7.95 -10.04 18.44
CA LEU A 127 7.96 -8.57 18.42
C LEU A 127 7.81 -7.95 19.81
N TYR A 128 7.22 -8.66 20.77
CA TYR A 128 6.91 -8.10 22.10
C TYR A 128 7.71 -8.70 23.23
N ILE A 129 8.04 -10.00 23.16
CA ILE A 129 8.78 -10.69 24.21
C ILE A 129 10.24 -10.77 23.77
N PRO A 130 11.13 -9.89 24.28
CA PRO A 130 12.54 -9.96 23.93
C PRO A 130 13.16 -11.21 24.54
N SER A 131 13.75 -12.06 23.70
CA SER A 131 14.74 -13.04 24.18
C SER A 131 16.05 -12.36 24.61
N ASN A 132 16.34 -11.17 24.06
CA ASN A 132 17.51 -10.37 24.39
C ASN A 132 17.17 -8.85 24.42
N PRO A 133 17.07 -8.23 25.61
CA PRO A 133 16.71 -6.81 25.71
C PRO A 133 17.78 -5.88 25.12
N PHE A 134 19.06 -6.26 25.12
CA PHE A 134 20.13 -5.47 24.51
C PHE A 134 20.03 -5.43 22.99
N SER A 135 19.68 -6.57 22.37
CA SER A 135 19.36 -6.60 20.93
C SER A 135 18.15 -5.74 20.62
N SER A 136 17.10 -5.79 21.45
CA SER A 136 15.92 -4.92 21.28
C SER A 136 16.26 -3.44 21.40
N MET A 137 17.18 -3.06 22.30
CA MET A 137 17.67 -1.68 22.39
C MET A 137 18.45 -1.26 21.14
N ALA A 138 19.37 -2.10 20.65
CA ALA A 138 20.16 -1.82 19.46
C ALA A 138 19.30 -1.71 18.19
N ASN A 139 18.24 -2.51 18.09
CA ASN A 139 17.33 -2.55 16.95
C ASN A 139 16.12 -1.60 17.08
N ASN A 140 16.10 -0.71 18.08
CA ASN A 140 15.01 0.25 18.32
C ASN A 140 13.62 -0.42 18.53
N VAL A 141 13.56 -1.61 19.11
CA VAL A 141 12.32 -2.32 19.43
C VAL A 141 11.77 -1.82 20.77
N ILE A 142 11.23 -0.60 20.76
CA ILE A 142 10.80 0.15 21.96
C ILE A 142 9.82 -0.64 22.85
N PRO A 143 8.75 -1.30 22.35
CA PRO A 143 7.83 -2.03 23.22
C PRO A 143 8.50 -3.09 24.08
N ALA A 144 9.45 -3.82 23.49
CA ALA A 144 10.23 -4.84 24.18
C ALA A 144 11.16 -4.22 25.25
N VAL A 145 11.78 -3.08 24.95
CA VAL A 145 12.64 -2.34 25.90
C VAL A 145 11.83 -1.84 27.10
N VAL A 146 10.64 -1.30 26.87
CA VAL A 146 9.80 -0.81 27.98
C VAL A 146 9.24 -1.94 28.81
N LEU A 147 8.84 -3.06 28.20
CA LEU A 147 8.44 -4.26 28.95
C LEU A 147 9.57 -4.70 29.90
N PHE A 148 10.80 -4.75 29.42
CA PHE A 148 11.97 -5.03 30.25
C PHE A 148 12.15 -4.00 31.38
N CYS A 149 12.06 -2.70 31.09
CA CYS A 149 12.18 -1.65 32.10
C CYS A 149 11.09 -1.72 33.18
N ILE A 150 9.87 -2.13 32.81
CA ILE A 150 8.76 -2.34 33.76
C ILE A 150 9.13 -3.42 34.78
N PHE A 151 9.60 -4.58 34.31
CA PHE A 151 9.99 -5.67 35.21
C PHE A 151 11.14 -5.26 36.14
N ILE A 152 12.17 -4.60 35.62
CA ILE A 152 13.31 -4.13 36.41
C ILE A 152 12.88 -3.07 37.44
N GLY A 153 12.08 -2.07 37.02
CA GLY A 153 11.58 -1.03 37.92
C GLY A 153 10.69 -1.59 39.05
N MET A 154 9.80 -2.53 38.72
CA MET A 154 8.95 -3.22 39.72
C MET A 154 9.76 -4.09 40.68
N ALA A 155 10.83 -4.74 40.19
CA ALA A 155 11.75 -5.48 41.06
C ALA A 155 12.52 -4.53 41.99
N LEU A 156 13.05 -3.43 41.45
CA LEU A 156 13.77 -2.41 42.22
C LEU A 156 12.91 -1.80 43.34
N ALA A 157 11.61 -1.62 43.11
CA ALA A 157 10.68 -1.12 44.11
C ALA A 157 10.63 -1.99 45.39
N LYS A 158 10.96 -3.29 45.29
CA LYS A 158 10.96 -4.25 46.41
C LYS A 158 12.34 -4.48 47.03
N ILE A 159 13.41 -3.89 46.49
CA ILE A 159 14.78 -4.10 46.95
C ILE A 159 15.14 -3.10 48.05
N ASN A 160 15.74 -3.60 49.13
CA ASN A 160 16.27 -2.77 50.22
C ASN A 160 17.53 -2.02 49.76
N GLY A 161 17.68 -0.74 50.12
CA GLY A 161 18.82 0.09 49.70
C GLY A 161 18.65 0.72 48.31
N LYS A 162 17.46 0.61 47.71
CA LYS A 162 17.08 1.29 46.46
C LYS A 162 17.26 2.81 46.53
N GLU A 163 17.23 3.38 47.73
CA GLU A 163 17.44 4.79 48.03
C GLU A 163 18.85 5.27 47.62
N LYS A 164 19.81 4.35 47.43
CA LYS A 164 21.15 4.68 46.90
C LYS A 164 21.18 4.76 45.38
N LEU A 165 20.42 3.90 44.68
CA LEU A 165 20.44 3.80 43.22
C LEU A 165 19.48 4.80 42.57
N ILE A 166 18.30 5.01 43.15
CA ILE A 166 17.28 5.89 42.60
C ILE A 166 17.80 7.33 42.37
N PRO A 167 18.48 8.00 43.34
CA PRO A 167 19.03 9.33 43.12
C PRO A 167 20.09 9.38 42.02
N LEU A 168 20.89 8.32 41.84
CA LEU A 168 21.87 8.23 40.75
C LEU A 168 21.17 8.17 39.39
N LEU A 169 20.10 7.37 39.28
CA LEU A 169 19.30 7.30 38.07
C LEU A 169 18.60 8.65 37.78
N ASP A 170 18.14 9.36 38.81
CA ASP A 170 17.55 10.70 38.64
C ASP A 170 18.55 11.71 38.09
N ILE A 171 19.76 11.77 38.66
CA ILE A 171 20.84 12.64 38.17
C ILE A 171 21.19 12.31 36.71
N LEU A 172 21.25 11.01 36.37
CA LEU A 172 21.52 10.58 35.01
C LEU A 172 20.39 10.96 34.05
N SER A 173 19.13 10.79 34.46
CA SER A 173 17.94 11.21 33.69
C SER A 173 17.95 12.72 33.44
N GLU A 174 18.24 13.53 34.47
CA GLU A 174 18.32 14.99 34.34
C GLU A 174 19.48 15.41 33.43
N THR A 175 20.62 14.73 33.52
CA THR A 175 21.78 14.95 32.66
C THR A 175 21.43 14.67 31.19
N LEU A 176 20.80 13.53 30.91
CA LEU A 176 20.33 13.17 29.56
C LEU A 176 19.29 14.19 29.04
N ASN A 177 18.40 14.68 29.91
CA ASN A 177 17.45 15.73 29.55
C ASN A 177 18.15 17.07 29.23
N LYS A 178 19.20 17.44 29.96
CA LYS A 178 20.02 18.63 29.64
C LYS A 178 20.70 18.50 28.28
N VAL A 179 21.28 17.34 27.97
CA VAL A 179 21.85 17.07 26.64
C VAL A 179 20.77 17.19 25.56
N ASN A 180 19.59 16.59 25.77
CA ASN A 180 18.48 16.71 24.84
C ASN A 180 18.11 18.19 24.59
N LYS A 181 17.98 19.00 25.66
CA LYS A 181 17.69 20.44 25.58
C LYS A 181 18.74 21.22 24.78
N MET A 182 20.01 20.78 24.75
CA MET A 182 21.04 21.35 23.89
C MET A 182 20.78 21.04 22.42
N ILE A 183 20.50 19.78 22.08
CA ILE A 183 20.27 19.33 20.70
C ILE A 183 19.03 20.00 20.11
N ILE A 184 17.98 20.23 20.90
CA ILE A 184 16.76 20.91 20.48
C ILE A 184 17.03 22.33 19.94
N ARG A 185 18.10 23.01 20.36
CA ARG A 185 18.44 24.34 19.81
C ARG A 185 18.83 24.28 18.32
N LEU A 186 19.28 23.11 17.85
CA LEU A 186 19.62 22.87 16.44
C LEU A 186 18.39 22.54 15.57
N THR A 187 17.20 22.38 16.18
CA THR A 187 15.97 21.99 15.48
C THR A 187 15.68 22.82 14.23
N PRO A 188 15.77 24.17 14.22
CA PRO A 188 15.47 24.93 13.01
C PRO A 188 16.28 24.49 11.77
N TYR A 189 17.56 24.18 11.95
CA TYR A 189 18.47 23.74 10.88
C TYR A 189 18.20 22.30 10.47
N GLY A 190 17.98 21.41 11.44
CA GLY A 190 17.61 20.02 11.17
C GLY A 190 16.30 19.92 10.41
N VAL A 191 15.30 20.71 10.81
CA VAL A 191 13.98 20.76 10.17
C VAL A 191 14.07 21.28 8.74
N PHE A 192 14.87 22.31 8.50
CA PHE A 192 15.17 22.79 7.15
C PHE A 192 15.71 21.67 6.27
N ALA A 193 16.72 20.93 6.73
CA ALA A 193 17.35 19.86 5.95
C ALA A 193 16.38 18.71 5.63
N ILE A 194 15.64 18.23 6.64
CA ILE A 194 14.66 17.16 6.41
C ILE A 194 13.56 17.64 5.45
N ALA A 195 13.06 18.87 5.59
CA ALA A 195 12.03 19.43 4.71
C ALA A 195 12.53 19.61 3.27
N ALA A 196 13.77 20.07 3.07
CA ALA A 196 14.37 20.22 1.75
C ALA A 196 14.55 18.88 1.03
N GLY A 197 15.15 17.88 1.70
CA GLY A 197 15.31 16.54 1.11
C GLY A 197 13.97 15.85 0.82
N SER A 198 12.99 16.04 1.71
CA SER A 198 11.62 15.55 1.53
C SER A 198 10.92 16.20 0.32
N ALA A 199 11.00 17.52 0.19
CA ALA A 199 10.29 18.25 -0.85
C ALA A 199 10.91 18.07 -2.25
N GLY A 200 12.23 17.93 -2.36
CA GLY A 200 12.91 17.74 -3.65
C GLY A 200 12.84 16.33 -4.24
N THR A 201 12.39 15.34 -3.47
CA THR A 201 12.29 13.93 -3.90
C THR A 201 10.85 13.47 -4.19
N LEU A 202 9.85 14.32 -3.95
CA LEU A 202 8.44 14.03 -4.20
C LEU A 202 8.09 14.21 -5.69
N SER A 203 7.49 13.19 -6.33
CA SER A 203 6.95 13.30 -7.68
C SER A 203 5.50 13.81 -7.66
N LEU A 204 5.19 14.85 -8.44
CA LEU A 204 3.86 15.46 -8.49
C LEU A 204 2.81 14.52 -9.11
N GLU A 205 3.22 13.59 -9.97
CA GLU A 205 2.33 12.65 -10.66
C GLU A 205 1.84 11.52 -9.74
N GLU A 206 2.68 11.01 -8.83
CA GLU A 206 2.28 9.98 -7.86
C GLU A 206 1.35 10.52 -6.77
N LEU A 207 1.50 11.81 -6.40
CA LEU A 207 0.60 12.49 -5.46
C LEU A 207 -0.84 12.55 -5.99
N GLY A 208 -1.04 12.68 -7.31
CA GLY A 208 -2.35 12.66 -7.94
C GLY A 208 -3.11 11.35 -7.72
N ARG A 209 -2.40 10.20 -7.73
CA ARG A 209 -3.00 8.87 -7.47
C ARG A 209 -3.37 8.66 -6.00
N LEU A 210 -2.70 9.38 -5.10
CA LEU A 210 -2.86 9.29 -3.65
C LEU A 210 -3.72 10.39 -3.02
N GLN A 211 -4.21 11.33 -3.82
CA GLN A 211 -4.94 12.50 -3.32
C GLN A 211 -6.09 12.14 -2.39
N ALA A 212 -6.86 11.08 -2.72
CA ALA A 212 -7.98 10.63 -1.91
C ALA A 212 -7.51 10.13 -0.54
N TYR A 213 -6.44 9.34 -0.49
CA TYR A 213 -5.83 8.89 0.77
C TYR A 213 -5.29 10.05 1.60
N ILE A 214 -4.51 10.93 0.98
CA ILE A 214 -3.86 12.05 1.68
C ILE A 214 -4.91 12.99 2.27
N LEU A 215 -5.95 13.34 1.52
CA LEU A 215 -7.03 14.20 1.99
C LEU A 215 -7.85 13.53 3.09
N LEU A 216 -8.20 12.25 2.91
CA LEU A 216 -8.95 11.48 3.91
C LEU A 216 -8.18 11.38 5.24
N TYR A 217 -6.89 11.02 5.18
CA TYR A 217 -6.05 10.91 6.36
C TYR A 217 -5.77 12.26 7.01
N SER A 218 -5.53 13.32 6.22
CA SER A 218 -5.35 14.68 6.72
C SER A 218 -6.59 15.20 7.43
N MET A 219 -7.79 14.92 6.89
CA MET A 219 -9.04 15.25 7.55
C MET A 219 -9.14 14.56 8.91
N ALA A 220 -8.87 13.25 8.97
CA ALA A 220 -8.91 12.48 10.21
C ALA A 220 -7.91 13.04 11.25
N PHE A 221 -6.68 13.31 10.81
CA PHE A 221 -5.65 13.96 11.61
C PHE A 221 -6.13 15.29 12.19
N LEU A 222 -6.61 16.20 11.35
CA LEU A 222 -7.04 17.53 11.78
C LEU A 222 -8.16 17.46 12.82
N LEU A 223 -9.17 16.62 12.56
CA LEU A 223 -10.29 16.45 13.47
C LEU A 223 -9.86 15.81 14.79
N LEU A 224 -9.05 14.75 14.76
CA LEU A 224 -8.63 14.07 15.98
C LEU A 224 -7.69 14.93 16.83
N THR A 225 -6.66 15.50 16.22
CA THR A 225 -5.62 16.28 16.88
C THR A 225 -6.16 17.61 17.40
N PHE A 226 -6.86 18.38 16.57
CA PHE A 226 -7.25 19.75 16.91
C PHE A 226 -8.64 19.86 17.50
N TRP A 227 -9.52 18.87 17.36
CA TRP A 227 -10.87 18.94 17.90
C TRP A 227 -11.20 17.86 18.91
N VAL A 228 -11.16 16.57 18.52
CA VAL A 228 -11.70 15.46 19.33
C VAL A 228 -10.93 15.28 20.65
N LEU A 229 -9.61 15.12 20.60
CA LEU A 229 -8.80 14.85 21.79
C LEU A 229 -8.76 16.04 22.78
N PRO A 230 -8.53 17.29 22.35
CA PRO A 230 -8.58 18.43 23.25
C PRO A 230 -9.99 18.71 23.78
N SER A 231 -11.03 18.46 22.97
CA SER A 231 -12.42 18.54 23.45
C SER A 231 -12.72 17.52 24.53
N LEU A 232 -12.20 16.30 24.42
CA LEU A 232 -12.32 15.26 25.43
C LEU A 232 -11.67 15.69 26.75
N ILE A 233 -10.44 16.24 26.71
CA ILE A 233 -9.77 16.81 27.89
C ILE A 233 -10.65 17.89 28.53
N SER A 234 -11.12 18.86 27.75
CA SER A 234 -11.91 19.99 28.27
C SER A 234 -13.31 19.60 28.77
N ALA A 235 -13.84 18.47 28.31
CA ALA A 235 -15.14 17.97 28.74
C ALA A 235 -15.06 17.25 30.09
N LEU A 236 -13.95 16.55 30.34
CA LEU A 236 -13.76 15.70 31.51
C LEU A 236 -12.95 16.37 32.62
N THR A 237 -12.12 17.36 32.29
CA THR A 237 -11.23 18.05 33.23
C THR A 237 -11.51 19.56 33.24
N PRO A 238 -11.06 20.32 34.26
CA PRO A 238 -11.15 21.78 34.24
C PRO A 238 -10.17 22.44 33.24
N ILE A 239 -9.26 21.67 32.63
CA ILE A 239 -8.26 22.18 31.70
C ILE A 239 -8.93 22.74 30.45
N LYS A 240 -8.62 23.99 30.12
CA LYS A 240 -9.22 24.66 28.97
C LYS A 240 -8.57 24.21 27.67
N PHE A 241 -9.39 24.13 26.63
CA PHE A 241 -8.99 23.78 25.26
C PHE A 241 -7.81 24.64 24.74
N LYS A 242 -7.83 25.95 25.02
CA LYS A 242 -6.79 26.89 24.55
C LYS A 242 -5.45 26.67 25.25
N ASP A 243 -5.48 26.31 26.53
CA ASP A 243 -4.26 26.18 27.33
C ASP A 243 -3.46 24.94 26.96
N PHE A 244 -4.16 23.86 26.57
CA PHE A 244 -3.52 22.68 25.99
C PHE A 244 -2.62 23.02 24.79
N PHE A 245 -3.14 23.77 23.80
CA PHE A 245 -2.37 24.10 22.60
C PHE A 245 -1.33 25.19 22.82
N ASN A 246 -1.66 26.25 23.56
CA ASN A 246 -0.73 27.35 23.76
C ASN A 246 0.57 26.88 24.44
N ILE A 247 0.47 25.93 25.37
CA ILE A 247 1.65 25.38 26.07
C ILE A 247 2.39 24.36 25.19
N SER A 248 1.65 23.46 24.51
CA SER A 248 2.26 22.38 23.73
C SER A 248 2.73 22.75 22.32
N LYS A 249 2.34 23.92 21.79
CA LYS A 249 2.59 24.35 20.39
C LYS A 249 4.04 24.16 19.94
N SER A 250 5.00 24.65 20.71
CA SER A 250 6.43 24.57 20.35
C SER A 250 6.88 23.11 20.18
N THR A 251 6.48 22.26 21.12
CA THR A 251 6.83 20.82 21.08
C THR A 251 6.10 20.10 19.96
N LEU A 252 4.82 20.37 19.71
CA LEU A 252 4.08 19.75 18.59
C LEU A 252 4.68 20.12 17.22
N ILE A 253 5.15 21.36 17.05
CA ILE A 253 5.85 21.79 15.84
C ILE A 253 7.18 21.04 15.70
N THR A 254 7.95 20.91 16.78
CA THR A 254 9.18 20.10 16.77
C THR A 254 8.89 18.66 16.38
N ILE A 255 7.81 18.05 16.90
CA ILE A 255 7.40 16.67 16.58
C ILE A 255 7.07 16.51 15.11
N PHE A 256 6.27 17.43 14.56
CA PHE A 256 5.92 17.44 13.13
C PHE A 256 7.19 17.44 12.27
N ALA A 257 8.18 18.20 12.72
CA ALA A 257 9.36 18.47 11.94
C ALA A 257 10.44 17.36 12.07
N THR A 258 10.57 16.74 13.24
CA THR A 258 11.47 15.60 13.48
C THR A 258 10.87 14.25 13.08
N GLY A 259 9.54 14.14 12.96
CA GLY A 259 8.86 12.90 12.62
C GLY A 259 8.95 11.81 13.68
N LYS A 260 9.36 12.12 14.92
CA LYS A 260 9.47 11.14 16.02
C LYS A 260 9.06 11.75 17.37
N ILE A 261 8.11 11.12 18.07
CA ILE A 261 7.65 11.53 19.43
C ILE A 261 8.78 11.37 20.44
N ILE A 262 9.54 10.27 20.30
CA ILE A 262 10.53 9.83 21.27
C ILE A 262 11.55 10.91 21.59
N VAL A 263 11.93 11.65 20.54
CA VAL A 263 12.87 12.78 20.56
C VAL A 263 12.52 13.86 21.58
N VAL A 264 11.22 14.13 21.73
CA VAL A 264 10.73 15.24 22.55
C VAL A 264 9.96 14.76 23.78
N LEU A 265 10.05 13.47 24.11
CA LEU A 265 9.34 12.89 25.25
C LEU A 265 9.56 13.68 26.55
N PRO A 266 10.78 14.13 26.91
CA PRO A 266 10.98 14.97 28.09
C PRO A 266 10.24 16.31 28.04
N GLN A 267 10.08 16.89 26.84
CA GLN A 267 9.38 18.16 26.66
C GLN A 267 7.85 17.99 26.74
N LEU A 268 7.34 16.84 26.31
CA LEU A 268 5.93 16.50 26.50
C LEU A 268 5.60 16.37 27.99
N ILE A 269 6.49 15.76 28.77
CA ILE A 269 6.40 15.71 30.24
C ILE A 269 6.37 17.13 30.83
N ASP A 270 7.36 17.97 30.50
CA ASP A 270 7.44 19.36 30.97
C ASP A 270 6.17 20.17 30.59
N ASN A 271 5.64 19.98 29.38
CA ASN A 271 4.41 20.65 28.94
C ASN A 271 3.18 20.21 29.73
N ILE A 272 3.05 18.91 30.05
CA ILE A 272 1.92 18.42 30.87
C ILE A 272 2.02 18.99 32.28
N LYS A 273 3.21 19.03 32.88
CA LYS A 273 3.45 19.67 34.18
C LYS A 273 3.05 21.15 34.14
N GLU A 274 3.48 21.89 33.13
CA GLU A 274 3.12 23.30 32.95
C GLU A 274 1.59 23.52 32.78
N ILE A 275 0.90 22.62 32.05
CA ILE A 275 -0.57 22.63 31.94
C ILE A 275 -1.23 22.45 33.32
N LEU A 276 -0.75 21.49 34.11
CA LEU A 276 -1.27 21.24 35.47
C LEU A 276 -1.00 22.43 36.40
N SER A 277 0.20 23.03 36.34
CA SER A 277 0.52 24.21 37.14
C SER A 277 -0.38 25.40 36.82
N ARG A 278 -0.68 25.63 35.54
CA ARG A 278 -1.49 26.77 35.09
C ARG A 278 -2.93 26.74 35.58
N GLU A 279 -3.50 25.54 35.77
CA GLU A 279 -4.85 25.32 36.28
C GLU A 279 -4.90 25.06 37.80
N ASN A 280 -3.81 25.36 38.52
CA ASN A 280 -3.65 25.09 39.97
C ASN A 280 -3.84 23.61 40.35
N LEU A 281 -3.41 22.70 39.48
CA LEU A 281 -3.43 21.25 39.67
C LEU A 281 -2.03 20.66 39.94
N SER A 282 -0.95 21.47 39.96
CA SER A 282 0.40 21.04 40.38
C SER A 282 0.41 20.67 41.86
N LYS A 283 0.39 19.37 42.13
CA LYS A 283 0.81 18.77 43.40
C LYS A 283 2.00 17.86 43.09
N GLU A 284 2.89 17.68 44.05
CA GLU A 284 4.07 16.80 43.90
C GLU A 284 3.67 15.39 43.42
N GLU A 285 2.57 14.85 43.97
CA GLU A 285 1.96 13.58 43.53
C GLU A 285 1.58 13.57 42.05
N ASN A 286 0.98 14.66 41.55
CA ASN A 286 0.53 14.76 40.16
C ASN A 286 1.73 14.90 39.21
N GLU A 287 2.74 15.67 39.59
CA GLU A 287 3.96 15.83 38.78
C GLU A 287 4.74 14.53 38.68
N ASN A 288 4.89 13.80 39.79
CA ASN A 288 5.46 12.46 39.80
C ASN A 288 4.65 11.51 38.90
N ALA A 289 3.32 11.57 38.96
CA ALA A 289 2.46 10.75 38.11
C ALA A 289 2.65 11.03 36.61
N VAL A 290 2.99 12.26 36.21
CA VAL A 290 3.34 12.59 34.80
C VAL A 290 4.64 11.88 34.40
N ASP A 291 5.68 11.95 35.24
CA ASP A 291 6.99 11.35 34.97
C ASP A 291 6.90 9.81 34.81
N ILE A 292 5.92 9.19 35.48
CA ILE A 292 5.66 7.75 35.39
C ILE A 292 4.79 7.43 34.18
N MET A 293 3.63 8.07 34.07
CA MET A 293 2.58 7.69 33.13
C MET A 293 2.99 7.94 31.67
N MET A 294 3.73 9.02 31.41
CA MET A 294 4.06 9.43 30.04
C MET A 294 5.07 8.47 29.36
N PRO A 295 6.22 8.11 29.99
CA PRO A 295 7.09 7.06 29.45
C PRO A 295 6.45 5.67 29.43
N LEU A 296 5.56 5.37 30.38
CA LEU A 296 4.83 4.09 30.43
C LEU A 296 3.84 3.96 29.28
N ALA A 297 3.14 5.04 28.93
CA ALA A 297 2.14 5.08 27.86
C ALA A 297 2.77 5.05 26.46
N TYR A 298 3.98 5.57 26.29
CA TYR A 298 4.64 5.74 25.00
C TYR A 298 4.71 4.49 24.08
N PRO A 299 5.00 3.27 24.58
CA PRO A 299 5.11 2.06 23.75
C PRO A 299 3.75 1.45 23.39
N PHE A 300 2.68 1.89 24.05
CA PHE A 300 1.34 1.44 23.72
C PHE A 300 0.87 2.12 22.43
N PRO A 301 -0.03 1.46 21.69
CA PRO A 301 -0.52 1.97 20.43
C PRO A 301 -1.24 3.30 20.66
N ASN A 302 -1.03 4.22 19.74
CA ASN A 302 -1.64 5.54 19.78
C ASN A 302 -2.47 5.78 18.51
N LEU A 303 -3.32 6.80 18.54
CA LEU A 303 -4.15 7.12 17.38
C LEU A 303 -3.35 7.48 16.13
N GLY A 304 -2.11 7.94 16.27
CA GLY A 304 -1.19 8.12 15.15
C GLY A 304 -0.90 6.80 14.45
N SER A 305 -0.32 5.83 15.18
CA SER A 305 0.01 4.50 14.64
C SER A 305 -1.21 3.70 14.20
N PHE A 306 -2.39 3.97 14.78
CA PHE A 306 -3.61 3.27 14.45
C PHE A 306 -4.33 3.85 13.21
N VAL A 307 -4.58 5.17 13.18
CA VAL A 307 -5.41 5.78 12.12
C VAL A 307 -4.70 5.76 10.77
N ILE A 308 -3.36 5.72 10.74
CA ILE A 308 -2.61 5.59 9.49
C ILE A 308 -2.90 4.28 8.75
N LEU A 309 -3.38 3.25 9.47
CA LEU A 309 -3.81 1.97 8.89
C LEU A 309 -5.06 2.10 8.01
N VAL A 310 -5.73 3.26 7.98
CA VAL A 310 -6.75 3.58 6.97
C VAL A 310 -6.23 3.49 5.53
N PHE A 311 -4.90 3.46 5.35
CA PHE A 311 -4.29 3.14 4.07
C PHE A 311 -4.80 1.79 3.50
N ILE A 312 -5.03 0.79 4.34
CA ILE A 312 -5.49 -0.54 3.93
C ILE A 312 -6.90 -0.50 3.30
N PRO A 313 -7.95 0.05 3.96
CA PRO A 313 -9.25 0.20 3.33
C PRO A 313 -9.25 1.21 2.18
N PHE A 314 -8.36 2.21 2.17
CA PHE A 314 -8.15 3.05 0.98
C PHE A 314 -7.64 2.22 -0.21
N VAL A 315 -6.61 1.39 -0.03
CA VAL A 315 -6.09 0.51 -1.09
C VAL A 315 -7.17 -0.43 -1.57
N ALA A 316 -7.90 -1.03 -0.64
CA ALA A 316 -9.02 -1.91 -0.94
C ALA A 316 -10.09 -1.21 -1.78
N TRP A 317 -10.46 0.02 -1.43
CA TRP A 317 -11.35 0.86 -2.23
C TRP A 317 -10.75 1.20 -3.62
N PHE A 318 -9.48 1.58 -3.66
CA PHE A 318 -8.77 2.00 -4.88
C PHE A 318 -8.70 0.88 -5.92
N ILE A 319 -8.63 -0.38 -5.48
CA ILE A 319 -8.63 -1.58 -6.34
C ILE A 319 -10.00 -2.24 -6.47
N GLY A 320 -11.05 -1.67 -5.87
CA GLY A 320 -12.44 -2.19 -5.95
C GLY A 320 -12.71 -3.44 -5.14
N ASP A 321 -11.89 -3.73 -4.13
CA ASP A 321 -12.09 -4.81 -3.17
C ASP A 321 -12.42 -4.29 -1.78
N ALA A 322 -13.38 -3.38 -1.66
CA ALA A 322 -13.71 -2.69 -0.41
C ALA A 322 -13.90 -3.64 0.78
N ILE A 323 -13.22 -3.35 1.89
CA ILE A 323 -13.26 -4.14 3.13
C ILE A 323 -14.64 -3.98 3.78
N THR A 324 -15.52 -4.95 3.53
CA THR A 324 -16.92 -4.97 4.00
C THR A 324 -17.30 -6.37 4.48
N GLY A 325 -18.32 -6.46 5.34
CA GLY A 325 -18.81 -7.74 5.87
C GLY A 325 -17.76 -8.46 6.72
N GLU A 326 -17.53 -9.74 6.45
CA GLU A 326 -16.63 -10.62 7.24
C GLU A 326 -15.17 -10.18 7.26
N LYS A 327 -14.72 -9.45 6.23
CA LYS A 327 -13.36 -8.89 6.17
C LYS A 327 -13.14 -7.78 7.20
N LEU A 328 -14.18 -7.07 7.63
CA LEU A 328 -14.07 -5.91 8.51
C LEU A 328 -13.62 -6.28 9.94
N PRO A 329 -14.25 -7.26 10.64
CA PRO A 329 -13.77 -7.69 11.95
C PRO A 329 -12.33 -8.21 11.94
N VAL A 330 -11.93 -8.96 10.90
CA VAL A 330 -10.56 -9.46 10.72
C VAL A 330 -9.59 -8.29 10.57
N PHE A 331 -9.89 -7.34 9.70
CA PHE A 331 -9.08 -6.13 9.51
C PHE A 331 -8.94 -5.33 10.81
N LEU A 332 -10.04 -5.07 11.52
CA LEU A 332 -10.02 -4.30 12.77
C LEU A 332 -9.23 -5.01 13.87
N GLY A 333 -9.42 -6.32 14.04
CA GLY A 333 -8.67 -7.13 15.00
C GLY A 333 -7.18 -7.16 14.70
N ALA A 334 -6.81 -7.42 13.46
CA ALA A 334 -5.42 -7.43 13.02
C ALA A 334 -4.77 -6.04 13.13
N SER A 335 -5.51 -4.97 12.79
CA SER A 335 -5.04 -3.59 12.94
C SER A 335 -4.77 -3.24 14.41
N LEU A 336 -5.65 -3.66 15.32
CA LEU A 336 -5.50 -3.40 16.75
C LEU A 336 -4.24 -4.08 17.30
N ILE A 337 -4.07 -5.36 17.03
CA ILE A 337 -2.87 -6.11 17.45
C ILE A 337 -1.62 -5.51 16.82
N SER A 338 -1.66 -5.20 15.53
CA SER A 338 -0.48 -4.75 14.80
C SER A 338 -0.09 -3.29 15.12
N SER A 339 -0.98 -2.48 15.68
CA SER A 339 -0.76 -1.04 15.92
C SER A 339 0.35 -0.68 16.91
N PHE A 340 0.87 -1.68 17.63
CA PHE A 340 2.04 -1.54 18.49
C PHE A 340 3.36 -1.61 17.70
N VAL A 341 3.30 -2.06 16.45
CA VAL A 341 4.46 -2.22 15.56
C VAL A 341 4.48 -1.07 14.56
N SER A 342 5.67 -0.71 14.07
CA SER A 342 5.82 0.40 13.12
C SER A 342 4.99 0.19 11.84
N PRO A 343 4.35 1.24 11.28
CA PRO A 343 3.53 1.11 10.07
C PRO A 343 4.27 0.55 8.85
N THR A 344 5.59 0.79 8.75
CA THR A 344 6.43 0.24 7.67
C THR A 344 6.53 -1.28 7.68
N VAL A 345 6.39 -1.91 8.86
CA VAL A 345 6.37 -3.37 9.01
C VAL A 345 4.95 -3.93 8.92
N VAL A 346 3.98 -3.20 9.47
CA VAL A 346 2.59 -3.65 9.60
C VAL A 346 1.81 -3.55 8.30
N LEU A 347 2.01 -2.49 7.51
CA LEU A 347 1.22 -2.27 6.31
C LEU A 347 1.43 -3.37 5.25
N PRO A 348 2.66 -3.82 4.94
CA PRO A 348 2.84 -4.98 4.05
C PRO A 348 2.14 -6.24 4.56
N PHE A 349 2.19 -6.49 5.87
CA PHE A 349 1.48 -7.60 6.50
C PHE A 349 -0.04 -7.48 6.36
N LEU A 350 -0.62 -6.32 6.65
CA LEU A 350 -2.06 -6.12 6.52
C LEU A 350 -2.51 -6.17 5.05
N LEU A 351 -1.69 -5.71 4.11
CA LEU A 351 -1.96 -5.88 2.68
C LEU A 351 -2.03 -7.38 2.34
N ASP A 352 -1.05 -8.17 2.74
CA ASP A 352 -1.03 -9.63 2.51
C ASP A 352 -2.23 -10.32 3.18
N LEU A 353 -2.49 -10.00 4.46
CA LEU A 353 -3.60 -10.55 5.23
C LEU A 353 -4.96 -10.26 4.59
N MET A 354 -5.12 -9.05 4.04
CA MET A 354 -6.35 -8.63 3.35
C MET A 354 -6.39 -9.05 1.88
N HIS A 355 -5.39 -9.80 1.40
CA HIS A 355 -5.21 -10.20 0.01
C HIS A 355 -5.15 -9.02 -0.98
N LEU A 356 -4.56 -7.92 -0.54
CA LEU A 356 -4.33 -6.71 -1.32
C LEU A 356 -2.90 -6.71 -1.89
N PRO A 357 -2.65 -6.06 -3.04
CA PRO A 357 -1.34 -6.10 -3.66
C PRO A 357 -0.26 -5.45 -2.79
N SER A 358 0.83 -6.16 -2.56
CA SER A 358 1.95 -5.71 -1.71
C SER A 358 2.67 -4.51 -2.32
N GLU A 359 2.67 -4.38 -3.65
CA GLU A 359 3.20 -3.23 -4.40
C GLU A 359 2.54 -1.90 -4.02
N MET A 360 1.30 -1.92 -3.50
CA MET A 360 0.62 -0.71 -3.02
C MET A 360 1.35 -0.09 -1.83
N PHE A 361 2.18 -0.85 -1.12
CA PHE A 361 3.06 -0.31 -0.09
C PHE A 361 4.03 0.75 -0.64
N ASN A 362 4.47 0.65 -1.90
CA ASN A 362 5.33 1.67 -2.49
C ASN A 362 4.61 3.03 -2.58
N LEU A 363 3.30 3.02 -2.84
CA LEU A 363 2.50 4.25 -2.80
C LEU A 363 2.41 4.82 -1.38
N PHE A 364 2.31 3.95 -0.36
CA PHE A 364 2.40 4.39 1.03
C PHE A 364 3.74 5.06 1.31
N VAL A 365 4.86 4.46 0.89
CA VAL A 365 6.21 5.00 1.08
C VAL A 365 6.31 6.41 0.50
N VAL A 366 5.78 6.67 -0.70
CA VAL A 366 5.73 8.02 -1.28
C VAL A 366 4.94 9.00 -0.39
N SER A 367 3.77 8.60 0.10
CA SER A 367 2.97 9.45 1.00
C SER A 367 3.58 9.64 2.38
N SER A 368 4.43 8.70 2.83
CA SER A 368 4.97 8.65 4.20
C SER A 368 5.78 9.89 4.55
N VAL A 369 6.37 10.55 3.56
CA VAL A 369 7.09 11.83 3.70
C VAL A 369 6.23 12.89 4.41
N TYR A 370 4.93 12.92 4.11
CA TYR A 370 3.95 13.81 4.75
C TYR A 370 3.18 13.11 5.87
N THR A 371 2.65 11.91 5.60
CA THR A 371 1.72 11.24 6.53
C THR A 371 2.42 10.85 7.83
N ASP A 372 3.70 10.46 7.81
CA ASP A 372 4.44 10.13 9.03
C ASP A 372 4.61 11.34 9.95
N ARG A 373 4.73 12.56 9.41
CA ARG A 373 4.90 13.77 10.22
C ARG A 373 3.64 14.09 11.00
N ILE A 374 2.49 14.11 10.33
CA ILE A 374 1.20 14.36 10.99
C ILE A 374 0.79 13.20 11.90
N ARG A 375 1.12 11.94 11.53
CA ARG A 375 0.92 10.74 12.35
C ARG A 375 1.48 10.93 13.74
N VAL A 376 2.73 11.38 13.80
CA VAL A 376 3.52 11.46 15.02
C VAL A 376 3.01 12.61 15.91
N VAL A 377 2.51 13.71 15.32
CA VAL A 377 1.81 14.78 16.06
C VAL A 377 0.51 14.26 16.69
N LEU A 378 -0.31 13.50 15.95
CA LEU A 378 -1.51 12.88 16.50
C LEU A 378 -1.18 11.90 17.64
N GLY A 379 -0.13 11.10 17.46
CA GLY A 379 0.35 10.22 18.52
C GLY A 379 0.78 10.99 19.79
N ALA A 380 1.44 12.14 19.64
CA ALA A 380 1.83 12.98 20.77
C ALA A 380 0.62 13.54 21.53
N VAL A 381 -0.37 14.08 20.81
CA VAL A 381 -1.61 14.60 21.41
C VAL A 381 -2.41 13.48 22.07
N HIS A 382 -2.44 12.28 21.47
CA HIS A 382 -3.03 11.09 22.10
C HIS A 382 -2.35 10.78 23.43
N LEU A 383 -1.02 10.73 23.47
CA LEU A 383 -0.29 10.39 24.68
C LEU A 383 -0.47 11.43 25.78
N MET A 384 -0.44 12.73 25.42
CA MET A 384 -0.76 13.79 26.39
C MET A 384 -2.19 13.65 26.92
N THR A 385 -3.16 13.34 26.05
CA THR A 385 -4.56 13.13 26.44
C THR A 385 -4.70 11.95 27.39
N LEU A 386 -4.07 10.83 27.06
CA LEU A 386 -4.03 9.63 27.89
C LEU A 386 -3.46 9.93 29.27
N THR A 387 -2.29 10.57 29.34
CA THR A 387 -1.63 10.92 30.61
C THR A 387 -2.47 11.87 31.45
N ILE A 388 -2.97 12.97 30.86
CA ILE A 388 -3.78 13.97 31.58
C ILE A 388 -5.06 13.36 32.15
N LEU A 389 -5.77 12.55 31.36
CA LEU A 389 -7.01 11.92 31.81
C LEU A 389 -6.76 10.84 32.86
N ALA A 390 -5.73 10.00 32.68
CA ALA A 390 -5.38 8.95 33.63
C ALA A 390 -5.02 9.55 35.01
N ILE A 391 -4.24 10.63 35.03
CA ILE A 391 -3.92 11.37 36.27
C ILE A 391 -5.18 12.04 36.81
N GLY A 392 -5.99 12.66 35.95
CA GLY A 392 -7.21 13.34 36.36
C GLY A 392 -8.24 12.46 37.05
N PHE A 393 -8.46 11.24 36.55
CA PHE A 393 -9.34 10.27 37.20
C PHE A 393 -8.72 9.69 38.48
N SER A 394 -7.40 9.58 38.54
CA SER A 394 -6.68 9.07 39.71
C SER A 394 -6.69 10.09 40.87
N ALA A 395 -6.39 11.35 40.57
CA ALA A 395 -6.34 12.48 41.49
C ALA A 395 -7.71 13.14 41.76
N GLY A 396 -8.76 12.75 41.02
CA GLY A 396 -10.15 13.16 41.27
C GLY A 396 -10.56 14.51 40.68
N PHE A 397 -9.71 15.15 39.85
CA PHE A 397 -10.07 16.38 39.14
C PHE A 397 -10.78 16.13 37.79
N ALA A 398 -10.71 14.91 37.25
CA ALA A 398 -11.54 14.50 36.12
C ALA A 398 -12.88 13.96 36.60
N LYS A 399 -13.99 14.48 36.04
CA LYS A 399 -15.35 14.06 36.39
C LYS A 399 -16.19 13.88 35.13
N PHE A 400 -16.90 12.76 35.05
CA PHE A 400 -17.82 12.50 33.94
C PHE A 400 -19.10 13.33 34.14
N SER A 401 -19.40 14.21 33.19
CA SER A 401 -20.62 15.02 33.20
C SER A 401 -21.41 14.81 31.92
N PHE A 402 -22.59 14.20 32.03
CA PHE A 402 -23.46 13.88 30.89
C PHE A 402 -23.77 15.11 30.03
N LYS A 403 -24.03 16.26 30.66
CA LYS A 403 -24.35 17.52 29.96
C LYS A 403 -23.15 18.05 29.16
N ARG A 404 -21.94 18.09 29.75
CA ARG A 404 -20.75 18.63 29.08
C ARG A 404 -20.26 17.69 27.97
N VAL A 405 -20.21 16.40 28.26
CA VAL A 405 -19.76 15.36 27.32
C VAL A 405 -20.75 15.24 26.16
N GLY A 406 -22.06 15.15 26.43
CA GLY A 406 -23.09 15.04 25.40
C GLY A 406 -23.07 16.23 24.42
N LYS A 407 -22.95 17.46 24.93
CA LYS A 407 -22.83 18.66 24.07
C LYS A 407 -21.62 18.57 23.13
N LYS A 408 -20.46 18.14 23.64
CA LYS A 408 -19.24 18.01 22.83
C LYS A 408 -19.33 16.88 21.81
N ILE A 409 -19.98 15.76 22.14
CA ILE A 409 -20.22 14.65 21.23
C ILE A 409 -21.12 15.09 20.06
N ILE A 410 -22.23 15.77 20.33
CA ILE A 410 -23.14 16.27 19.28
C ILE A 410 -22.41 17.21 18.31
N ILE A 411 -21.65 18.17 18.84
CA ILE A 411 -20.86 19.09 18.00
C ILE A 411 -19.83 18.31 17.18
N THR A 412 -19.18 17.30 17.77
CA THR A 412 -18.20 16.45 17.07
C THR A 412 -18.85 15.69 15.91
N ILE A 413 -20.02 15.09 16.12
CA ILE A 413 -20.76 14.38 15.07
C ILE A 413 -21.16 15.33 13.94
N LEU A 414 -21.64 16.54 14.26
CA LEU A 414 -22.01 17.55 13.27
C LEU A 414 -20.81 17.98 12.41
N ILE A 415 -19.66 18.27 13.05
CA ILE A 415 -18.43 18.63 12.33
C ILE A 415 -17.96 17.47 11.46
N TRP A 416 -17.87 16.26 12.01
CA TRP A 416 -17.45 15.07 11.27
C TRP A 416 -18.34 14.83 10.05
N THR A 417 -19.65 14.87 10.22
CA THR A 417 -20.62 14.63 9.13
C THR A 417 -20.51 15.70 8.04
N SER A 418 -20.41 16.98 8.43
CA SER A 418 -20.31 18.10 7.49
C SER A 418 -19.02 18.04 6.68
N VAL A 419 -17.87 17.81 7.33
CA VAL A 419 -16.57 17.72 6.66
C VAL A 419 -16.50 16.46 5.79
N SER A 420 -17.05 15.34 6.24
CA SER A 420 -17.13 14.10 5.46
C SER A 420 -17.96 14.29 4.19
N PHE A 421 -19.12 14.95 4.29
CA PHE A 421 -19.96 15.25 3.13
C PHE A 421 -19.22 16.16 2.12
N ALA A 422 -18.57 17.22 2.60
CA ALA A 422 -17.79 18.12 1.75
C ALA A 422 -16.64 17.38 1.04
N LEU A 423 -15.89 16.55 1.77
CA LEU A 423 -14.78 15.77 1.20
C LEU A 423 -15.29 14.75 0.19
N ASN A 424 -16.38 14.04 0.48
CA ASN A 424 -16.99 13.10 -0.45
C ASN A 424 -17.39 13.80 -1.76
N ARG A 425 -18.07 14.95 -1.69
CA ARG A 425 -18.47 15.72 -2.88
C ARG A 425 -17.28 16.22 -3.68
N TYR A 426 -16.24 16.70 -3.00
CA TYR A 426 -15.00 17.12 -3.65
C TYR A 426 -14.32 15.95 -4.36
N LEU A 427 -14.15 14.81 -3.68
CA LEU A 427 -13.55 13.62 -4.28
C LEU A 427 -14.38 13.10 -5.45
N SER A 428 -15.71 13.06 -5.34
CA SER A 428 -16.58 12.68 -6.47
C SER A 428 -16.36 13.58 -7.69
N PHE A 429 -16.23 14.89 -7.48
CA PHE A 429 -16.01 15.84 -8.58
C PHE A 429 -14.63 15.68 -9.22
N VAL A 430 -13.57 15.57 -8.40
CA VAL A 430 -12.18 15.49 -8.89
C VAL A 430 -11.87 14.13 -9.53
N LEU A 431 -12.49 13.06 -9.04
CA LEU A 431 -12.27 11.70 -9.53
C LEU A 431 -13.18 11.33 -10.71
N GLN A 432 -14.20 12.13 -11.03
CA GLN A 432 -15.01 11.93 -12.24
C GLN A 432 -14.15 12.16 -13.49
N GLY A 433 -14.03 11.12 -14.33
CA GLY A 433 -13.25 11.17 -15.57
C GLY A 433 -11.78 10.75 -15.44
N SER A 434 -11.32 10.32 -14.26
CA SER A 434 -9.92 9.92 -14.05
C SER A 434 -9.59 8.45 -14.38
N TYR A 435 -10.50 7.69 -14.97
CA TYR A 435 -10.25 6.29 -15.36
C TYR A 435 -9.31 6.24 -16.58
N LYS A 436 -8.01 6.41 -16.33
CA LYS A 436 -6.95 6.44 -17.36
C LYS A 436 -6.46 5.05 -17.78
N GLU A 437 -6.81 3.99 -17.05
CA GLU A 437 -6.27 2.64 -17.32
C GLU A 437 -6.82 2.04 -18.62
N TYR A 438 -8.07 2.35 -19.00
CA TYR A 438 -8.59 2.03 -20.33
C TYR A 438 -7.77 2.71 -21.42
N ASP A 439 -7.67 4.05 -21.38
CA ASP A 439 -6.96 4.86 -22.38
C ASP A 439 -5.49 4.46 -22.48
N ARG A 440 -4.86 4.15 -21.33
CA ARG A 440 -3.50 3.63 -21.25
C ARG A 440 -3.38 2.30 -21.97
N PHE A 441 -4.24 1.32 -21.66
CA PHE A 441 -4.20 -0.01 -22.26
C PHE A 441 -4.49 0.02 -23.77
N VAL A 442 -5.55 0.71 -24.19
CA VAL A 442 -5.89 0.82 -25.61
C VAL A 442 -4.91 1.70 -26.37
N GLY A 443 -4.11 2.53 -25.70
CA GLY A 443 -3.06 3.37 -26.27
C GLY A 443 -1.68 2.70 -26.35
N MET A 444 -1.50 1.50 -25.78
CA MET A 444 -0.22 0.77 -25.81
C MET A 444 0.20 0.46 -27.26
N THR A 445 1.51 0.53 -27.49
CA THR A 445 2.13 0.32 -28.80
C THR A 445 3.26 -0.69 -28.69
N LEU A 446 3.64 -1.28 -29.82
CA LEU A 446 4.75 -2.22 -29.90
C LEU A 446 6.06 -1.59 -29.40
N ASN A 447 6.86 -2.36 -28.67
CA ASN A 447 8.10 -1.89 -28.05
C ASN A 447 9.26 -1.96 -29.06
N ARG A 448 9.64 -0.84 -29.68
CA ARG A 448 10.82 -0.67 -30.58
C ARG A 448 10.91 -1.64 -31.77
N HIS A 449 10.58 -1.18 -32.98
CA HIS A 449 10.71 -2.03 -34.18
C HIS A 449 11.25 -1.27 -35.39
N LYS A 450 12.28 -1.83 -36.04
CA LYS A 450 12.88 -1.31 -37.29
C LYS A 450 12.34 -1.99 -38.56
N ILE A 451 11.64 -3.12 -38.42
CA ILE A 451 11.17 -3.93 -39.54
C ILE A 451 9.72 -3.59 -39.91
N ARG A 452 9.42 -3.56 -41.21
CA ARG A 452 8.05 -3.33 -41.71
C ARG A 452 7.22 -4.62 -41.60
N MET A 453 6.12 -4.55 -40.86
CA MET A 453 5.09 -5.61 -40.82
C MET A 453 4.08 -5.43 -41.95
N GLU A 454 3.71 -6.52 -42.61
CA GLU A 454 2.54 -6.58 -43.49
C GLU A 454 1.44 -7.44 -42.87
N ILE A 455 0.20 -6.94 -42.85
CA ILE A 455 -0.97 -7.71 -42.41
C ILE A 455 -1.73 -8.18 -43.64
N LYS A 456 -1.93 -9.50 -43.75
CA LYS A 456 -2.65 -10.14 -44.86
C LYS A 456 -3.76 -11.05 -44.34
N LYS A 457 -4.75 -11.33 -45.19
CA LYS A 457 -5.77 -12.35 -44.93
C LYS A 457 -5.35 -13.68 -45.55
N MET A 458 -5.77 -14.79 -44.95
CA MET A 458 -5.45 -16.13 -45.46
C MET A 458 -5.73 -16.33 -46.97
N PRO A 459 -6.85 -15.84 -47.54
CA PRO A 459 -7.13 -15.98 -48.98
C PRO A 459 -6.19 -15.17 -49.89
N GLU A 460 -5.48 -14.18 -49.37
CA GLU A 460 -4.55 -13.34 -50.12
C GLU A 460 -3.15 -14.00 -50.26
N ILE A 461 -2.96 -15.17 -49.65
CA ILE A 461 -1.67 -15.87 -49.56
C ILE A 461 -1.78 -17.23 -50.24
N GLN A 462 -0.82 -17.52 -51.12
CA GLN A 462 -0.66 -18.87 -51.64
C GLN A 462 0.02 -19.75 -50.58
N PRO A 463 -0.59 -20.90 -50.22
CA PRO A 463 -0.02 -21.84 -49.27
C PRO A 463 1.31 -22.39 -49.80
N GLN A 464 2.32 -22.49 -48.93
CA GLN A 464 3.62 -23.03 -49.30
C GLN A 464 4.11 -23.99 -48.22
N LYS A 465 4.47 -25.20 -48.63
CA LYS A 465 5.01 -26.24 -47.76
C LYS A 465 6.49 -26.45 -48.05
N PRO A 466 7.28 -26.89 -47.06
CA PRO A 466 8.65 -27.30 -47.32
C PRO A 466 8.64 -28.53 -48.25
N ALA A 467 9.69 -28.65 -49.07
CA ALA A 467 9.90 -29.85 -49.87
C ALA A 467 10.00 -31.09 -48.96
N PRO A 468 9.68 -32.30 -49.45
CA PRO A 468 9.83 -33.53 -48.67
C PRO A 468 11.25 -33.63 -48.08
N GLY A 469 11.36 -33.73 -46.74
CA GLY A 469 12.63 -33.78 -46.03
C GLY A 469 13.26 -32.42 -45.67
N ALA A 470 12.71 -31.30 -46.13
CA ALA A 470 13.11 -29.95 -45.72
C ALA A 470 12.24 -29.44 -44.55
N SER A 471 12.75 -28.46 -43.79
CA SER A 471 12.02 -27.83 -42.68
C SER A 471 11.43 -26.48 -43.09
N ASN A 472 10.38 -26.01 -42.39
CA ASN A 472 9.91 -24.62 -42.51
C ASN A 472 11.03 -23.63 -42.18
N TYR A 473 12.01 -23.99 -41.35
CA TYR A 473 13.18 -23.14 -41.12
C TYR A 473 13.88 -22.76 -42.44
N ASP A 474 14.17 -23.75 -43.29
CA ASP A 474 14.84 -23.54 -44.57
C ASP A 474 13.94 -22.77 -45.54
N LEU A 475 12.65 -23.12 -45.54
CA LEU A 475 11.65 -22.44 -46.35
C LEU A 475 11.52 -20.95 -46.00
N ILE A 476 11.47 -20.60 -44.71
CA ILE A 476 11.38 -19.22 -44.24
C ILE A 476 12.61 -18.42 -44.67
N LYS A 477 13.80 -19.02 -44.53
CA LYS A 477 15.07 -18.41 -44.96
C LYS A 477 15.10 -18.18 -46.46
N GLN A 478 14.71 -19.18 -47.27
CA GLN A 478 14.66 -19.08 -48.73
C GLN A 478 13.61 -18.04 -49.19
N ARG A 479 12.44 -18.04 -48.57
CA ARG A 479 11.33 -17.13 -48.87
C ARG A 479 11.61 -15.70 -48.44
N GLY A 480 12.53 -15.49 -47.50
CA GLY A 480 12.86 -14.18 -46.94
C GLY A 480 11.73 -13.56 -46.10
N THR A 481 10.69 -14.33 -45.77
CA THR A 481 9.55 -13.88 -44.96
C THR A 481 9.08 -14.98 -44.02
N ILE A 482 8.77 -14.64 -42.77
CA ILE A 482 8.02 -15.50 -41.83
C ILE A 482 6.54 -15.09 -41.83
N ARG A 483 5.66 -16.10 -41.85
CA ARG A 483 4.20 -15.97 -41.85
C ARG A 483 3.67 -16.38 -40.48
N VAL A 484 3.35 -15.40 -39.65
CA VAL A 484 2.85 -15.60 -38.29
C VAL A 484 1.34 -15.40 -38.26
N GLY A 485 0.60 -16.44 -37.88
CA GLY A 485 -0.84 -16.33 -37.70
C GLY A 485 -1.20 -15.75 -36.33
N TYR A 486 -2.20 -14.86 -36.30
CA TYR A 486 -2.76 -14.34 -35.06
C TYR A 486 -4.27 -14.58 -34.97
N LEU A 487 -4.75 -14.75 -33.75
CA LEU A 487 -6.15 -14.95 -33.40
C LEU A 487 -6.74 -13.64 -32.86
N ARG A 488 -7.97 -13.31 -33.26
CA ARG A 488 -8.69 -12.15 -32.71
C ARG A 488 -9.07 -12.35 -31.24
N ASP A 489 -9.27 -11.22 -30.55
CA ASP A 489 -9.79 -11.17 -29.18
C ASP A 489 -8.91 -11.93 -28.18
N GLN A 490 -7.58 -11.87 -28.35
CA GLN A 490 -6.60 -12.48 -27.46
C GLN A 490 -5.83 -11.40 -26.69
N LEU A 491 -6.53 -10.61 -25.87
CA LEU A 491 -5.88 -9.61 -25.02
C LEU A 491 -5.04 -10.28 -23.92
N PRO A 492 -3.89 -9.71 -23.50
CA PRO A 492 -3.11 -8.64 -24.14
C PRO A 492 -2.08 -9.17 -25.17
N PHE A 493 -2.24 -10.40 -25.67
CA PHE A 493 -1.28 -11.09 -26.54
C PHE A 493 -1.30 -10.62 -27.99
N ALA A 494 -2.49 -10.47 -28.58
CA ALA A 494 -2.69 -9.98 -29.94
C ALA A 494 -4.04 -9.27 -30.07
N PHE A 495 -4.02 -7.97 -30.31
CA PHE A 495 -5.22 -7.14 -30.44
C PHE A 495 -4.97 -5.88 -31.26
N VAL A 496 -6.06 -5.22 -31.68
CA VAL A 496 -5.98 -3.94 -32.37
C VAL A 496 -6.21 -2.82 -31.36
N ASN A 497 -5.25 -1.90 -31.25
CA ASN A 497 -5.29 -0.77 -30.33
C ASN A 497 -6.17 0.38 -30.87
N ASN A 498 -6.31 1.49 -30.13
CA ASN A 498 -7.11 2.64 -30.55
C ASN A 498 -6.53 3.40 -31.75
N LYS A 499 -5.26 3.18 -32.09
CA LYS A 499 -4.57 3.70 -33.29
C LYS A 499 -4.76 2.79 -34.51
N ASN A 500 -5.63 1.78 -34.41
CA ASN A 500 -5.87 0.77 -35.45
C ASN A 500 -4.62 -0.05 -35.83
N GLN A 501 -3.68 -0.20 -34.90
CA GLN A 501 -2.45 -0.98 -35.06
C GLN A 501 -2.62 -2.34 -34.38
N LEU A 502 -2.11 -3.40 -35.01
CA LEU A 502 -2.02 -4.72 -34.39
C LEU A 502 -0.84 -4.74 -33.41
N VAL A 503 -1.15 -4.96 -32.14
CA VAL A 503 -0.19 -4.91 -31.04
C VAL A 503 -0.43 -6.05 -30.03
N GLY A 504 0.51 -6.23 -29.12
CA GLY A 504 0.39 -7.17 -28.00
C GLY A 504 1.67 -7.95 -27.76
N PHE A 505 1.70 -8.68 -26.64
CA PHE A 505 2.86 -9.46 -26.21
C PHE A 505 3.40 -10.39 -27.30
N ASP A 506 2.52 -11.15 -27.95
CA ASP A 506 2.94 -12.13 -28.95
C ASP A 506 3.28 -11.47 -30.30
N ILE A 507 2.80 -10.24 -30.52
CA ILE A 507 3.18 -9.46 -31.69
C ILE A 507 4.60 -8.93 -31.54
N ASP A 508 4.99 -8.41 -30.37
CA ASP A 508 6.39 -8.06 -30.08
C ASP A 508 7.30 -9.30 -30.20
N MET A 509 6.89 -10.45 -29.66
CA MET A 509 7.63 -11.70 -29.84
C MET A 509 7.75 -12.13 -31.31
N ALA A 510 6.73 -11.91 -32.14
CA ALA A 510 6.77 -12.22 -33.58
C ALA A 510 7.76 -11.32 -34.34
N TYR A 511 7.90 -10.07 -33.91
CA TYR A 511 8.90 -9.16 -34.45
C TYR A 511 10.33 -9.59 -34.10
N ASP A 512 10.59 -9.86 -32.82
CA ASP A 512 11.89 -10.36 -32.35
C ASP A 512 12.31 -11.59 -33.15
N LEU A 513 11.38 -12.53 -33.34
CA LEU A 513 11.64 -13.76 -34.11
C LEU A 513 12.00 -13.43 -35.57
N ALA A 514 11.27 -12.53 -36.22
CA ALA A 514 11.54 -12.14 -37.60
C ALA A 514 12.88 -11.40 -37.76
N GLU A 515 13.20 -10.52 -36.81
CA GLU A 515 14.47 -9.77 -36.77
C GLU A 515 15.67 -10.69 -36.61
N GLU A 516 15.61 -11.62 -35.67
CA GLU A 516 16.70 -12.58 -35.42
C GLU A 516 16.83 -13.62 -36.54
N LEU A 517 15.74 -13.93 -37.23
CA LEU A 517 15.78 -14.72 -38.47
C LEU A 517 16.31 -13.92 -39.66
N GLY A 518 16.38 -12.59 -39.59
CA GLY A 518 16.78 -11.71 -40.69
C GLY A 518 15.79 -11.70 -41.86
N VAL A 519 14.49 -11.85 -41.58
CA VAL A 519 13.42 -11.96 -42.59
C VAL A 519 12.31 -10.94 -42.35
N LYS A 520 11.45 -10.71 -43.34
CA LYS A 520 10.28 -9.83 -43.17
C LYS A 520 9.16 -10.55 -42.43
N LEU A 521 8.38 -9.80 -41.65
CA LEU A 521 7.23 -10.32 -40.91
C LEU A 521 5.93 -10.11 -41.69
N ILE A 522 5.24 -11.21 -42.00
CA ILE A 522 3.86 -11.22 -42.53
C ILE A 522 2.94 -11.76 -41.44
N ILE A 523 2.01 -10.93 -40.97
CA ILE A 523 0.98 -11.34 -40.02
C ILE A 523 -0.28 -11.76 -40.77
N ILE A 524 -0.82 -12.92 -40.40
CA ILE A 524 -2.00 -13.50 -41.03
C ILE A 524 -3.12 -13.59 -40.01
N LYS A 525 -4.27 -13.00 -40.33
CA LYS A 525 -5.46 -13.16 -39.50
C LYS A 525 -6.06 -14.55 -39.67
N VAL A 526 -6.08 -15.34 -38.60
CA VAL A 526 -6.57 -16.72 -38.58
C VAL A 526 -7.79 -16.83 -37.66
N LYS A 527 -8.83 -17.55 -38.08
CA LYS A 527 -9.94 -17.92 -37.18
C LYS A 527 -9.55 -19.15 -36.38
N LYS A 528 -10.01 -19.26 -35.13
CA LYS A 528 -9.68 -20.40 -34.24
C LYS A 528 -9.96 -21.76 -34.89
N ASN A 529 -11.10 -21.92 -35.56
CA ASN A 529 -11.48 -23.14 -36.27
C ASN A 529 -10.70 -23.40 -37.58
N GLU A 530 -9.97 -22.42 -38.09
CA GLU A 530 -9.15 -22.52 -39.31
C GLU A 530 -7.66 -22.72 -38.97
N MET A 531 -7.28 -22.71 -37.69
CA MET A 531 -5.88 -22.71 -37.24
C MET A 531 -5.08 -23.92 -37.71
N TYR A 532 -5.68 -25.11 -37.60
CA TYR A 532 -5.05 -26.35 -38.09
C TYR A 532 -4.79 -26.30 -39.57
N ARG A 533 -5.81 -25.91 -40.34
CA ARG A 533 -5.71 -25.75 -41.77
C ARG A 533 -4.62 -24.75 -42.15
N ALA A 534 -4.56 -23.62 -41.44
CA ALA A 534 -3.59 -22.57 -41.69
C ALA A 534 -2.14 -23.07 -41.53
N LEU A 535 -1.85 -23.87 -40.51
CA LEU A 535 -0.53 -24.46 -40.27
C LEU A 535 -0.24 -25.62 -41.24
N GLN A 536 -1.16 -26.57 -41.35
CA GLN A 536 -0.96 -27.81 -42.11
C GLN A 536 -0.92 -27.59 -43.61
N GLU A 537 -1.69 -26.64 -44.14
CA GLU A 537 -1.64 -26.31 -45.57
C GLU A 537 -0.48 -25.36 -45.90
N GLY A 538 0.23 -24.80 -44.92
CA GLY A 538 1.36 -23.89 -45.16
C GLY A 538 0.96 -22.43 -45.44
N TYR A 539 -0.20 -22.00 -44.93
CA TYR A 539 -0.54 -20.57 -44.91
C TYR A 539 0.26 -19.83 -43.84
N CYS A 540 0.43 -20.42 -42.66
CA CYS A 540 1.21 -19.90 -41.54
C CYS A 540 2.33 -20.88 -41.19
N ASP A 541 3.49 -20.36 -40.77
CA ASP A 541 4.58 -21.20 -40.25
C ASP A 541 4.47 -21.39 -38.73
N ILE A 542 3.80 -20.47 -38.04
CA ILE A 542 3.62 -20.45 -36.59
C ILE A 542 2.37 -19.63 -36.21
N ILE A 543 1.69 -19.98 -35.12
CA ILE A 543 0.63 -19.17 -34.52
C ILE A 543 1.11 -18.57 -33.20
N MET A 544 1.01 -17.25 -33.05
CA MET A 544 1.47 -16.52 -31.85
C MET A 544 0.30 -15.66 -31.31
N SER A 545 -0.49 -16.22 -30.38
CA SER A 545 -1.68 -15.57 -29.80
C SER A 545 -2.19 -16.22 -28.49
N GLY A 546 -1.30 -16.51 -27.54
CA GLY A 546 -1.62 -16.94 -26.19
C GLY A 546 -2.30 -18.29 -26.16
N VAL A 547 -1.83 -19.24 -26.96
CA VAL A 547 -2.52 -20.52 -27.16
C VAL A 547 -2.17 -21.49 -26.02
N PRO A 548 -3.16 -21.97 -25.25
CA PRO A 548 -2.92 -22.95 -24.20
C PRO A 548 -2.57 -24.32 -24.78
N ILE A 549 -1.65 -25.04 -24.14
CA ILE A 549 -1.31 -26.41 -24.53
C ILE A 549 -2.48 -27.34 -24.18
N THR A 550 -2.95 -28.11 -25.15
CA THR A 550 -4.01 -29.13 -24.95
C THR A 550 -3.59 -30.47 -25.54
N LEU A 551 -3.85 -31.57 -24.83
CA LEU A 551 -3.57 -32.92 -25.34
C LEU A 551 -4.52 -33.34 -26.47
N THR A 552 -5.70 -32.72 -26.58
CA THR A 552 -6.77 -33.13 -27.52
C THR A 552 -6.43 -32.93 -28.99
N HIS A 553 -5.32 -32.26 -29.31
CA HIS A 553 -4.99 -31.82 -30.67
C HIS A 553 -3.53 -32.10 -31.07
N LEU A 554 -2.82 -32.93 -30.30
CA LEU A 554 -1.43 -33.30 -30.61
C LEU A 554 -1.32 -34.16 -31.89
N ASP A 555 -2.40 -34.82 -32.30
CA ASP A 555 -2.44 -35.60 -33.55
C ASP A 555 -2.49 -34.70 -34.80
N GLU A 556 -2.86 -33.42 -34.63
CA GLU A 556 -3.13 -32.45 -35.70
C GLU A 556 -2.06 -31.35 -35.79
N ILE A 557 -1.43 -30.97 -34.67
CA ILE A 557 -0.40 -29.91 -34.59
C ILE A 557 0.68 -30.27 -33.57
N ASN A 558 1.82 -29.60 -33.68
CA ASN A 558 2.87 -29.63 -32.67
C ASN A 558 2.90 -28.31 -31.89
N TYR A 559 3.50 -28.32 -30.70
CA TYR A 559 3.69 -27.13 -29.87
C TYR A 559 5.18 -26.91 -29.59
N THR A 560 5.57 -25.65 -29.44
CA THR A 560 6.83 -25.31 -28.80
C THR A 560 6.81 -25.64 -27.30
N ASN A 561 7.96 -25.51 -26.65
CA ASN A 561 8.06 -25.38 -25.20
C ASN A 561 7.22 -24.19 -24.73
N SER A 562 6.76 -24.29 -23.48
CA SER A 562 5.98 -23.22 -22.87
C SER A 562 6.84 -21.96 -22.71
N TYR A 563 6.35 -20.81 -23.17
CA TYR A 563 7.03 -19.52 -22.97
C TYR A 563 6.58 -18.81 -21.69
N ILE A 564 5.29 -18.94 -21.33
CA ILE A 564 4.71 -18.46 -20.08
C ILE A 564 3.59 -19.39 -19.60
N SER A 565 3.11 -19.18 -18.37
CA SER A 565 1.92 -19.83 -17.86
C SER A 565 0.85 -18.82 -17.47
N GLN A 566 -0.41 -19.22 -17.60
CA GLN A 566 -1.60 -18.47 -17.22
C GLN A 566 -2.36 -19.16 -16.11
N THR A 567 -3.10 -18.40 -15.32
CA THR A 567 -3.84 -18.89 -14.17
C THR A 567 -5.34 -18.87 -14.42
N MET A 568 -6.05 -19.97 -14.18
CA MET A 568 -7.53 -19.99 -14.28
C MET A 568 -8.16 -18.92 -13.39
N ALA A 569 -9.13 -18.18 -13.94
CA ALA A 569 -9.99 -17.28 -13.20
C ALA A 569 -11.44 -17.32 -13.73
N PHE A 570 -12.36 -16.89 -12.87
CA PHE A 570 -13.72 -16.51 -13.24
C PHE A 570 -13.75 -15.01 -13.56
N ILE A 571 -14.38 -14.64 -14.67
CA ILE A 571 -14.74 -13.26 -14.99
C ILE A 571 -16.24 -13.11 -14.74
N VAL A 572 -16.59 -12.29 -13.75
CA VAL A 572 -17.95 -12.16 -13.22
C VAL A 572 -18.35 -10.69 -13.14
N PRO A 573 -19.65 -10.36 -13.18
CA PRO A 573 -20.09 -9.01 -12.83
C PRO A 573 -19.56 -8.64 -11.45
N ASP A 574 -19.09 -7.40 -11.28
CA ASP A 574 -18.35 -7.01 -10.07
C ASP A 574 -19.12 -7.28 -8.78
N TYR A 575 -20.43 -7.00 -8.77
CA TYR A 575 -21.31 -7.25 -7.63
C TYR A 575 -21.43 -8.74 -7.22
N ARG A 576 -21.06 -9.69 -8.11
CA ARG A 576 -21.10 -11.15 -7.87
C ARG A 576 -19.76 -11.75 -7.49
N LYS A 577 -18.68 -10.94 -7.46
CA LYS A 577 -17.30 -11.38 -7.15
C LYS A 577 -17.20 -12.31 -5.95
N LYS A 578 -17.93 -12.00 -4.88
CA LYS A 578 -17.93 -12.76 -3.61
C LYS A 578 -18.40 -14.20 -3.77
N GLU A 579 -19.25 -14.48 -4.75
CA GLU A 579 -19.80 -15.82 -5.01
C GLU A 579 -18.77 -16.80 -5.60
N PHE A 580 -17.59 -16.31 -6.02
CA PHE A 580 -16.58 -17.08 -6.76
C PHE A 580 -15.19 -17.11 -6.09
N LEU A 581 -15.09 -16.66 -4.83
CA LEU A 581 -13.81 -16.52 -4.12
C LEU A 581 -13.16 -17.88 -3.79
N SER A 582 -13.96 -18.94 -3.62
CA SER A 582 -13.48 -20.31 -3.41
C SER A 582 -14.21 -21.28 -4.33
N LEU A 583 -13.56 -22.39 -4.69
CA LEU A 583 -14.24 -23.44 -5.46
C LEU A 583 -15.37 -24.11 -4.66
N GLU A 584 -15.25 -24.16 -3.33
CA GLU A 584 -16.28 -24.73 -2.46
C GLU A 584 -17.58 -23.91 -2.52
N ASP A 585 -17.49 -22.58 -2.55
CA ASP A 585 -18.68 -21.72 -2.66
C ASP A 585 -19.35 -21.87 -4.02
N VAL A 586 -18.56 -22.04 -5.09
CA VAL A 586 -19.08 -22.30 -6.44
C VAL A 586 -19.74 -23.68 -6.51
N GLN A 587 -19.22 -24.67 -5.78
CA GLN A 587 -19.79 -26.03 -5.72
C GLN A 587 -21.14 -26.09 -5.02
N LYS A 588 -21.38 -25.23 -4.02
CA LYS A 588 -22.64 -25.17 -3.27
C LYS A 588 -23.83 -24.59 -4.07
N LYS A 589 -23.61 -24.12 -5.30
CA LYS A 589 -24.66 -23.53 -6.13
C LYS A 589 -25.51 -24.60 -6.82
N ASP A 590 -26.82 -24.53 -6.61
CA ASP A 590 -27.81 -25.46 -7.22
C ASP A 590 -27.89 -25.32 -8.75
N THR A 591 -27.72 -24.11 -9.25
CA THR A 591 -27.66 -23.83 -10.69
C THR A 591 -26.44 -22.97 -10.98
N LEU A 592 -25.64 -23.42 -11.95
CA LEU A 592 -24.41 -22.74 -12.35
C LEU A 592 -24.24 -22.83 -13.86
N HIS A 593 -24.25 -21.69 -14.55
CA HIS A 593 -24.01 -21.61 -15.97
C HIS A 593 -22.68 -20.90 -16.24
N LEU A 594 -21.68 -21.68 -16.65
CA LEU A 594 -20.36 -21.19 -17.00
C LEU A 594 -20.23 -21.10 -18.52
N VAL A 595 -19.63 -20.02 -18.99
CA VAL A 595 -19.29 -19.87 -20.41
C VAL A 595 -17.78 -19.95 -20.57
N ILE A 596 -17.34 -20.66 -21.60
CA ILE A 596 -15.91 -20.84 -21.90
C ILE A 596 -15.64 -20.50 -23.37
N PRO A 597 -14.51 -19.85 -23.69
CA PRO A 597 -14.14 -19.67 -25.09
C PRO A 597 -13.89 -21.00 -25.79
N GLN A 598 -14.07 -21.03 -27.11
CA GLN A 598 -13.64 -22.14 -27.94
C GLN A 598 -12.16 -22.49 -27.65
N TRP A 599 -11.89 -23.79 -27.55
CA TRP A 599 -10.58 -24.39 -27.29
C TRP A 599 -10.01 -24.07 -25.91
N SER A 600 -10.90 -23.79 -24.96
CA SER A 600 -10.55 -23.67 -23.56
C SER A 600 -10.10 -25.02 -22.99
N TYR A 601 -8.83 -25.09 -22.57
CA TYR A 601 -8.28 -26.22 -21.79
C TYR A 601 -9.10 -26.48 -20.51
N TYR A 602 -9.74 -25.44 -19.97
CA TYR A 602 -10.48 -25.52 -18.71
C TYR A 602 -11.69 -26.46 -18.78
N ALA A 603 -12.26 -26.72 -19.97
CA ALA A 603 -13.52 -27.45 -20.13
C ALA A 603 -13.51 -28.83 -19.46
N GLY A 604 -12.50 -29.66 -19.75
CA GLY A 604 -12.42 -31.02 -19.24
C GLY A 604 -12.17 -31.07 -17.73
N LYS A 605 -11.32 -30.17 -17.22
CA LYS A 605 -11.00 -30.09 -15.79
C LYS A 605 -12.19 -29.54 -14.99
N LEU A 606 -12.90 -28.55 -15.52
CA LEU A 606 -14.09 -27.97 -14.88
C LEU A 606 -15.26 -28.94 -14.83
N ARG A 607 -15.48 -29.77 -15.85
CA ARG A 607 -16.51 -30.84 -15.78
C ARG A 607 -16.27 -31.81 -14.63
N LYS A 608 -15.00 -32.04 -14.25
CA LYS A 608 -14.65 -32.88 -13.09
C LYS A 608 -14.83 -32.14 -11.75
N LEU A 609 -14.43 -30.86 -11.71
CA LEU A 609 -14.48 -30.05 -10.47
C LEU A 609 -15.88 -29.52 -10.14
N LEU A 610 -16.71 -29.29 -11.16
CA LEU A 610 -18.05 -28.70 -11.09
C LEU A 610 -19.02 -29.52 -11.97
N PRO A 611 -19.32 -30.77 -11.60
CA PRO A 611 -20.18 -31.66 -12.40
C PRO A 611 -21.61 -31.14 -12.56
N GLN A 612 -22.09 -30.31 -11.63
CA GLN A 612 -23.40 -29.66 -11.65
C GLN A 612 -23.49 -28.47 -12.62
N ALA A 613 -22.36 -27.97 -13.12
CA ALA A 613 -22.33 -26.77 -13.94
C ALA A 613 -22.75 -27.04 -15.39
N LYS A 614 -23.69 -26.24 -15.91
CA LYS A 614 -23.93 -26.14 -17.35
C LYS A 614 -22.78 -25.35 -17.98
N ILE A 615 -22.02 -25.98 -18.88
CA ILE A 615 -20.89 -25.33 -19.56
C ILE A 615 -21.23 -25.08 -21.03
N SER A 616 -21.29 -23.81 -21.43
CA SER A 616 -21.55 -23.39 -22.81
C SER A 616 -20.29 -22.84 -23.48
N VAL A 617 -20.09 -23.17 -24.75
CA VAL A 617 -18.92 -22.70 -25.51
C VAL A 617 -19.28 -21.45 -26.31
N ILE A 618 -18.45 -20.41 -26.21
CA ILE A 618 -18.62 -19.15 -26.94
C ILE A 618 -17.46 -18.89 -27.89
N SER A 619 -17.73 -18.20 -29.01
CA SER A 619 -16.71 -17.89 -30.03
C SER A 619 -15.75 -16.76 -29.61
N SER A 620 -16.21 -15.84 -28.74
CA SER A 620 -15.40 -14.72 -28.22
C SER A 620 -15.80 -14.35 -26.79
N PRO A 621 -14.84 -14.05 -25.89
CA PRO A 621 -15.11 -13.46 -24.57
C PRO A 621 -16.03 -12.23 -24.64
N ARG A 622 -15.90 -11.45 -25.72
CA ARG A 622 -16.65 -10.22 -25.98
C ARG A 622 -18.17 -10.43 -25.99
N LEU A 623 -18.67 -11.63 -26.30
CA LEU A 623 -20.10 -11.93 -26.28
C LEU A 623 -20.68 -11.91 -24.87
N TYR A 624 -19.97 -12.50 -23.92
CA TYR A 624 -20.37 -12.49 -22.50
C TYR A 624 -20.25 -11.08 -21.91
N LEU A 625 -19.12 -10.40 -22.15
CA LEU A 625 -18.82 -9.09 -21.59
C LEU A 625 -19.73 -7.96 -22.12
N ASN A 626 -20.35 -8.13 -23.30
CA ASN A 626 -21.36 -7.21 -23.83
C ASN A 626 -22.80 -7.61 -23.44
N GLY A 627 -22.98 -8.59 -22.55
CA GLY A 627 -24.31 -9.04 -22.12
C GLY A 627 -25.12 -9.78 -23.20
N LYS A 628 -24.50 -10.23 -24.30
CA LYS A 628 -25.20 -10.99 -25.36
C LYS A 628 -25.50 -12.43 -24.96
N ILE A 629 -24.81 -12.95 -23.93
CA ILE A 629 -25.09 -14.27 -23.37
C ILE A 629 -25.92 -14.09 -22.09
N GLN A 630 -27.22 -14.28 -22.19
CA GLN A 630 -28.13 -14.18 -21.05
C GLN A 630 -28.04 -15.41 -20.14
N GLY A 631 -28.20 -15.18 -18.83
CA GLY A 631 -28.25 -16.24 -17.82
C GLY A 631 -26.94 -16.99 -17.59
N ALA A 632 -25.78 -16.44 -18.02
CA ALA A 632 -24.47 -16.97 -17.68
C ALA A 632 -23.94 -16.31 -16.40
N ASP A 633 -23.41 -17.11 -15.47
CA ASP A 633 -22.93 -16.65 -14.17
C ASP A 633 -21.49 -16.16 -14.20
N ALA A 634 -20.64 -16.83 -14.98
CA ALA A 634 -19.23 -16.52 -15.08
C ALA A 634 -18.66 -16.93 -16.44
N LEU A 635 -17.70 -16.14 -16.94
CA LEU A 635 -16.81 -16.53 -18.02
C LEU A 635 -15.53 -17.12 -17.44
N ILE A 636 -15.16 -18.32 -17.86
CA ILE A 636 -13.86 -18.91 -17.51
C ILE A 636 -12.81 -18.42 -18.47
N TYR A 637 -11.76 -17.83 -17.92
CA TYR A 637 -10.63 -17.38 -18.68
C TYR A 637 -9.36 -17.42 -17.82
N SER A 638 -8.26 -16.85 -18.30
CA SER A 638 -7.09 -16.65 -17.44
C SER A 638 -7.17 -15.34 -16.67
N ALA A 639 -6.50 -15.28 -15.52
CA ALA A 639 -6.42 -14.07 -14.72
C ALA A 639 -5.67 -12.96 -15.47
N GLU A 640 -4.60 -13.32 -16.17
CA GLU A 640 -3.75 -12.44 -16.95
C GLU A 640 -4.54 -11.79 -18.10
N ALA A 641 -5.17 -12.62 -18.95
CA ALA A 641 -5.94 -12.15 -20.09
C ALA A 641 -7.30 -11.56 -19.67
N GLY A 642 -7.90 -12.08 -18.61
CA GLY A 642 -9.15 -11.59 -18.05
C GLY A 642 -9.02 -10.18 -17.48
N SER A 643 -7.88 -9.86 -16.86
CA SER A 643 -7.65 -8.51 -16.33
C SER A 643 -7.56 -7.49 -17.47
N ALA A 644 -6.97 -7.87 -18.61
CA ALA A 644 -6.97 -7.02 -19.79
C ALA A 644 -8.39 -6.81 -20.37
N TRP A 645 -9.27 -7.81 -20.27
CA TRP A 645 -10.67 -7.64 -20.66
C TRP A 645 -11.45 -6.72 -19.72
N THR A 646 -11.21 -6.77 -18.41
CA THR A 646 -11.90 -5.89 -17.46
C THR A 646 -11.47 -4.43 -17.62
N LEU A 647 -10.25 -4.15 -18.10
CA LEU A 647 -9.86 -2.78 -18.49
C LEU A 647 -10.78 -2.17 -19.56
N ILE A 648 -11.33 -3.00 -20.46
CA ILE A 648 -12.30 -2.59 -21.49
C ILE A 648 -13.74 -2.65 -20.95
N TYR A 649 -14.02 -3.58 -20.04
CA TYR A 649 -15.34 -3.82 -19.46
C TYR A 649 -15.28 -3.71 -17.92
N PRO A 650 -15.16 -2.49 -17.35
CA PRO A 650 -14.87 -2.28 -15.92
C PRO A 650 -16.00 -2.73 -14.98
N LYS A 651 -17.17 -3.08 -15.53
CA LYS A 651 -18.30 -3.68 -14.78
C LYS A 651 -18.06 -5.13 -14.37
N TYR A 652 -16.98 -5.75 -14.85
CA TYR A 652 -16.61 -7.12 -14.56
C TYR A 652 -15.32 -7.17 -13.74
N SER A 653 -15.21 -8.20 -12.91
CA SER A 653 -14.07 -8.50 -12.05
C SER A 653 -13.49 -9.87 -12.37
N VAL A 654 -12.18 -10.01 -12.17
CA VAL A 654 -11.43 -11.27 -12.29
C VAL A 654 -11.28 -11.89 -10.91
N VAL A 655 -11.60 -13.18 -10.78
CA VAL A 655 -11.56 -13.92 -9.51
C VAL A 655 -10.80 -15.22 -9.70
N VAL A 656 -9.66 -15.36 -9.04
CA VAL A 656 -8.95 -16.64 -8.92
C VAL A 656 -9.47 -17.33 -7.66
N PRO A 657 -10.10 -18.51 -7.76
CA PRO A 657 -10.65 -19.19 -6.60
C PRO A 657 -9.51 -19.68 -5.68
N LYS A 658 -9.49 -19.26 -4.42
CA LYS A 658 -8.50 -19.71 -3.42
C LYS A 658 -9.08 -20.86 -2.58
N PRO A 659 -8.25 -21.82 -2.12
CA PRO A 659 -6.79 -21.94 -2.30
C PRO A 659 -6.37 -22.59 -3.63
N THR A 660 -7.32 -22.97 -4.49
CA THR A 660 -7.05 -23.77 -5.70
C THR A 660 -6.54 -22.93 -6.88
N VAL A 661 -5.22 -22.84 -7.03
CA VAL A 661 -4.58 -22.20 -8.19
C VAL A 661 -4.34 -23.22 -9.31
N ILE A 662 -4.95 -23.02 -10.48
CA ILE A 662 -4.74 -23.85 -11.67
C ILE A 662 -3.94 -23.07 -12.70
N LYS A 663 -2.67 -23.45 -12.92
CA LYS A 663 -1.82 -22.89 -13.97
C LYS A 663 -1.88 -23.71 -15.26
N ILE A 664 -1.76 -23.03 -16.39
CA ILE A 664 -1.77 -23.60 -17.74
C ILE A 664 -0.61 -23.02 -18.54
N PRO A 665 0.23 -23.88 -19.14
CA PRO A 665 1.28 -23.42 -20.03
C PRO A 665 0.71 -22.91 -21.37
N LEU A 666 1.28 -21.82 -21.87
CA LEU A 666 1.08 -21.33 -23.23
C LEU A 666 2.26 -21.71 -24.11
N ALA A 667 1.99 -22.07 -25.35
CA ALA A 667 2.99 -22.39 -26.37
C ALA A 667 2.56 -21.86 -27.74
N TYR A 668 3.47 -21.88 -28.71
CA TYR A 668 3.16 -21.54 -30.10
C TYR A 668 2.85 -22.80 -30.90
N PRO A 669 1.64 -22.91 -31.48
CA PRO A 669 1.31 -23.99 -32.41
C PRO A 669 2.08 -23.89 -33.72
N ILE A 670 2.55 -25.02 -34.21
CA ILE A 670 3.23 -25.19 -35.50
C ILE A 670 2.69 -26.43 -36.24
N ALA A 671 3.06 -26.59 -37.52
CA ALA A 671 2.75 -27.79 -38.27
C ALA A 671 3.31 -29.05 -37.58
N ARG A 672 2.55 -30.15 -37.61
CA ARG A 672 2.84 -31.38 -36.88
C ARG A 672 4.23 -31.96 -37.17
N ASP A 673 4.57 -32.04 -38.45
CA ASP A 673 5.67 -32.88 -38.95
C ASP A 673 7.01 -32.13 -39.09
N ASP A 674 7.21 -30.99 -38.40
CA ASP A 674 8.41 -30.15 -38.53
C ASP A 674 9.23 -30.03 -37.24
N ILE A 675 10.00 -31.09 -36.97
CA ILE A 675 10.83 -31.23 -35.77
C ILE A 675 11.94 -30.17 -35.72
N ARG A 676 12.63 -29.92 -36.85
CA ARG A 676 13.74 -28.96 -36.88
C ARG A 676 13.27 -27.53 -36.59
N TRP A 677 12.12 -27.13 -37.12
CA TRP A 677 11.54 -25.82 -36.82
C TRP A 677 11.15 -25.71 -35.34
N ARG A 678 10.52 -26.76 -34.79
CA ARG A 678 10.20 -26.84 -33.37
C ARG A 678 11.43 -26.67 -32.49
N ASP A 679 12.50 -27.40 -32.80
CA ASP A 679 13.71 -27.40 -31.97
C ASP A 679 14.40 -26.04 -32.02
N PHE A 680 14.45 -25.39 -33.19
CA PHE A 680 14.90 -24.00 -33.32
C PHE A 680 14.08 -23.05 -32.44
N LEU A 681 12.74 -23.12 -32.51
CA LEU A 681 11.85 -22.28 -31.70
C LEU A 681 12.01 -22.53 -30.20
N ASN A 682 12.23 -23.79 -29.81
CA ASN A 682 12.45 -24.14 -28.40
C ASN A 682 13.74 -23.53 -27.89
N THR A 683 14.84 -23.62 -28.65
CA THR A 683 16.10 -22.95 -28.31
C THR A 683 15.92 -21.44 -28.24
N TRP A 684 15.20 -20.84 -29.19
CA TRP A 684 14.89 -19.42 -29.21
C TRP A 684 14.11 -18.97 -27.96
N ILE A 685 13.06 -19.71 -27.58
CA ILE A 685 12.28 -19.42 -26.36
C ILE A 685 13.15 -19.48 -25.11
N GLU A 686 14.04 -20.47 -25.00
CA GLU A 686 14.95 -20.59 -23.84
C GLU A 686 15.94 -19.41 -23.77
N ILE A 687 16.46 -18.93 -24.90
CA ILE A 687 17.27 -17.70 -24.95
C ILE A 687 16.46 -16.50 -24.47
N LYS A 688 15.21 -16.35 -24.92
CA LYS A 688 14.32 -15.23 -24.57
C LYS A 688 13.86 -15.23 -23.11
N LYS A 689 13.86 -16.40 -22.46
CA LYS A 689 13.71 -16.50 -21.01
C LYS A 689 15.01 -16.10 -20.31
N GLY A 690 16.14 -16.66 -20.75
CA GLY A 690 17.43 -16.45 -20.11
C GLY A 690 17.94 -15.01 -20.16
N ASN A 691 17.63 -14.26 -21.22
CA ASN A 691 18.02 -12.86 -21.37
C ASN A 691 17.01 -11.86 -20.77
N GLY A 692 15.87 -12.33 -20.24
CA GLY A 692 14.83 -11.50 -19.63
C GLY A 692 13.85 -10.81 -20.59
N THR A 693 13.90 -11.05 -21.91
CA THR A 693 12.99 -10.43 -22.89
C THR A 693 11.52 -10.78 -22.59
N ILE A 694 11.23 -12.05 -22.31
CA ILE A 694 9.86 -12.49 -21.97
C ILE A 694 9.35 -11.76 -20.72
N ASP A 695 10.18 -11.58 -19.70
CA ASP A 695 9.80 -10.89 -18.46
C ASP A 695 9.57 -9.39 -18.70
N GLU A 696 10.36 -8.75 -19.57
CA GLU A 696 10.17 -7.36 -19.98
C GLU A 696 8.82 -7.19 -20.69
N TYR A 697 8.53 -8.01 -21.70
CA TYR A 697 7.25 -7.96 -22.41
C TYR A 697 6.07 -8.31 -21.51
N PHE A 698 6.26 -9.23 -20.56
CA PHE A 698 5.24 -9.56 -19.57
C PHE A 698 4.94 -8.35 -18.68
N LYS A 699 5.97 -7.67 -18.17
CA LYS A 699 5.80 -6.43 -17.39
C LYS A 699 5.13 -5.33 -18.22
N TYR A 700 5.52 -5.17 -19.48
CA TYR A 700 4.92 -4.17 -20.37
C TYR A 700 3.44 -4.48 -20.61
N TRP A 701 3.11 -5.61 -21.23
CA TRP A 701 1.76 -5.94 -21.73
C TRP A 701 0.78 -6.43 -20.67
N ILE A 702 1.25 -7.16 -19.67
CA ILE A 702 0.39 -7.83 -18.68
C ILE A 702 0.30 -7.03 -17.39
N PHE A 703 1.40 -6.43 -16.92
CA PHE A 703 1.38 -5.51 -15.76
C PHE A 703 1.15 -4.04 -16.14
N GLY A 704 1.19 -3.69 -17.43
CA GLY A 704 1.03 -2.30 -17.89
C GLY A 704 2.24 -1.40 -17.61
N LYS A 705 3.41 -1.94 -17.24
CA LYS A 705 4.60 -1.19 -16.77
C LYS A 705 5.43 -0.52 -17.89
N GLY A 706 4.78 -0.14 -18.98
CA GLY A 706 5.40 0.38 -20.20
C GLY A 706 5.26 1.87 -20.50
N ALA A 707 4.47 2.58 -19.70
CA ALA A 707 4.22 4.02 -19.80
C ALA A 707 4.57 4.75 -18.50
N GLU A 708 5.44 4.16 -17.69
CA GLU A 708 6.17 4.93 -16.69
C GLU A 708 7.43 5.40 -17.38
N SER A 709 7.36 6.57 -18.04
CA SER A 709 8.55 7.40 -17.98
C SER A 709 8.81 7.56 -16.49
N LYS A 710 9.97 7.13 -15.99
CA LYS A 710 10.58 7.89 -14.91
C LYS A 710 10.83 9.27 -15.50
N GLY A 711 9.77 10.10 -15.54
CA GLY A 711 9.90 11.50 -15.86
C GLY A 711 10.90 12.03 -14.86
N GLU A 712 11.88 12.77 -15.35
CA GLU A 712 12.83 13.44 -14.47
C GLU A 712 12.04 14.24 -13.42
N ARG A 713 12.51 14.22 -12.17
CA ARG A 713 11.72 14.78 -11.06
C ARG A 713 11.54 16.29 -11.26
N TRP A 714 10.30 16.74 -11.07
CA TRP A 714 9.94 18.14 -11.25
C TRP A 714 10.69 19.07 -10.29
N SER A 715 11.24 20.16 -10.80
CA SER A 715 11.89 21.21 -10.02
C SER A 715 11.72 22.59 -10.67
N VAL A 716 11.73 23.66 -9.86
CA VAL A 716 11.63 25.03 -10.41
C VAL A 716 12.83 25.36 -11.31
N ILE A 717 14.04 24.90 -10.94
CA ILE A 717 15.24 25.19 -11.72
C ILE A 717 15.20 24.57 -13.13
N LYS A 718 14.60 23.39 -13.29
CA LYS A 718 14.54 22.66 -14.56
C LYS A 718 13.25 22.94 -15.34
N ASP A 719 12.10 22.81 -14.69
CA ASP A 719 10.79 22.83 -15.36
C ASP A 719 10.19 24.23 -15.51
N VAL A 720 10.63 25.21 -14.71
CA VAL A 720 10.14 26.59 -14.78
C VAL A 720 11.21 27.53 -15.33
N LEU A 721 12.45 27.42 -14.85
CA LEU A 721 13.54 28.33 -15.22
C LEU A 721 14.41 27.80 -16.36
N HIS A 722 14.38 26.49 -16.66
CA HIS A 722 15.21 25.82 -17.67
C HIS A 722 16.71 26.09 -17.52
N TRP A 723 17.21 26.22 -16.28
CA TRP A 723 18.60 26.55 -15.97
C TRP A 723 19.54 25.33 -15.93
N THR A 724 18.99 24.12 -15.99
CA THR A 724 19.75 22.87 -16.05
C THR A 724 19.11 21.96 -17.09
N GLU A 725 19.91 21.46 -18.03
CA GLU A 725 19.50 20.45 -19.02
C GLU A 725 19.25 19.08 -18.36
#